data_AF-A0A844TP69-F1
#
_entry.id   AF-A0A844TP69-F1
#
_cell.length_a   1.000
_cell.length_b   1.000
_cell.length_c   1.000
_cell.angle_alpha   90.00
_cell.angle_beta   90.00
_cell.angle_gamma   90.00
#
_symmetry.space_group_name_H-M   'P 1'
#
loop_
_entity.id
_entity.type
_entity.pdbx_description
1 polymer ?
#
loop_
_entity_poly.entity_id
_entity_poly.type
_entity_poly.pdbx_seq_one_letter_code
_entity_poly.pdbx_strand_id
1 'polypeptide(L)'
;MIPRSVATPYRLTSHLPNSVAPPPTSGLSKSTIAQLIETGPQRAFELLVEQQSVNVAELGFENGQNCLHLAIAAGHTGVAYYLLKQAPDCTEKLVNGTDFNGNTPLMYAVTNPLHTPADLIDKLIAAGARDELHEALARSVMLVGHTAISERLIANGANAAAALAWLCSAEDLFRENVCEAVEYLLSRGADPQSVFDYAIERDLWRAILELTLLGYSASDQLIKAAQRADRVTSAYLVSGGVDTVPVLMHLATLPESQASGTSVTSFVPSNPLSMINLIIQELKIPPTGPKLALFKLARHEDLTPLRRLAETVVCGPLTLCELSKYRAEALKILHDVGLVPPHALEWLVRDGNLAQAQKLVMAGVSTDELMHKLEHEAYAEESWQQRASAAAMMLLLAAGAKPHKLRPETSAMVKLHRQRVLSAAATPGRLKETLRAAALQGKVCDLHVLLSRAESRSTARDVMKDLVAEGRIAAASMFVKSGLEVGKIIPQTILGCSDTATAHAMIIAADAVTYPDAVMLERLSGDFGRYSHATLALLELLKMEHRQWGRQVIPALTDGAWAVVECASTDTEESRQRVGQLRDMKADLCAAVFLAFRVVQYETAVRLIRWEPQIVHDALMRTFIDLEADPCARELAQSALLLAGATYTSALCEAAKAVQPEAAKRLLRHHRAAGPNLIRKLCEEPPNEPNRAICRFLLDVGADPQAVSKRLMVAVHEPGNRQRLKNLTGLLVRDPKYVSKASFFLD
;
A
#
# COMPACT_ATOMS: atom_id res chain seq x y z
N MET A 1 -6.43 13.85 -4.55
CA MET A 1 -7.70 14.58 -4.42
C MET A 1 -8.76 13.76 -5.13
N ILE A 2 -9.69 13.18 -4.39
CA ILE A 2 -10.80 12.36 -4.91
C ILE A 2 -11.89 13.32 -5.41
N PRO A 3 -12.47 13.14 -6.61
CA PRO A 3 -13.65 13.90 -6.98
C PRO A 3 -14.82 13.41 -6.10
N ARG A 4 -15.15 14.20 -5.08
CA ARG A 4 -16.40 14.08 -4.32
C ARG A 4 -17.54 14.50 -5.23
N SER A 5 -18.23 13.52 -5.79
CA SER A 5 -19.60 13.63 -6.25
C SER A 5 -20.06 12.24 -6.64
N VAL A 6 -20.81 11.57 -5.77
CA VAL A 6 -22.11 10.95 -6.04
C VAL A 6 -22.63 10.31 -4.74
N ALA A 7 -23.89 10.62 -4.45
CA ALA A 7 -24.84 9.97 -3.54
C ALA A 7 -24.47 9.78 -2.05
N THR A 8 -25.12 10.61 -1.22
CA THR A 8 -25.29 10.46 0.23
C THR A 8 -25.87 9.10 0.64
N PRO A 9 -25.48 8.55 1.81
CA PRO A 9 -26.14 7.39 2.39
C PRO A 9 -27.54 7.78 2.90
N TYR A 10 -28.57 7.11 2.39
CA TYR A 10 -29.94 7.24 2.90
C TYR A 10 -29.97 6.83 4.39
N ARG A 11 -30.17 7.82 5.26
CA ARG A 11 -30.58 7.59 6.65
C ARG A 11 -32.02 7.08 6.65
N LEU A 12 -32.21 5.92 7.26
CA LEU A 12 -33.49 5.44 7.77
C LEU A 12 -34.09 6.48 8.72
N THR A 13 -35.14 7.16 8.27
CA THR A 13 -36.10 7.83 9.17
C THR A 13 -37.49 7.29 8.86
N SER A 14 -38.02 6.54 9.82
CA SER A 14 -39.39 6.04 9.87
C SER A 14 -40.39 7.20 9.87
N HIS A 15 -41.05 7.44 8.75
CA HIS A 15 -42.31 8.18 8.69
C HIS A 15 -43.28 7.43 7.77
N LEU A 16 -44.30 6.84 8.38
CA LEU A 16 -45.51 6.35 7.73
C LEU A 16 -46.23 7.50 7.02
N PRO A 17 -46.76 7.26 5.82
CA PRO A 17 -48.08 7.77 5.47
C PRO A 17 -49.04 6.62 5.18
N ASN A 18 -50.24 6.77 5.74
CA ASN A 18 -51.39 5.90 5.60
C ASN A 18 -51.88 5.75 4.15
N SER A 19 -52.56 4.61 3.92
CA SER A 19 -53.60 4.37 2.90
C SER A 19 -53.05 4.11 1.48
N VAL A 20 -53.40 3.04 0.76
CA VAL A 20 -54.73 2.45 0.54
C VAL A 20 -54.59 0.94 0.33
N ALA A 21 -55.30 0.13 1.10
CA ALA A 21 -55.42 -1.31 0.88
C ALA A 21 -56.45 -1.61 -0.24
N PRO A 22 -56.18 -2.54 -1.18
CA PRO A 22 -57.22 -3.11 -2.02
C PRO A 22 -58.07 -4.11 -1.21
N PRO A 23 -59.33 -4.37 -1.60
CA PRO A 23 -60.32 -5.04 -0.76
C PRO A 23 -60.03 -6.55 -0.62
N PRO A 24 -60.54 -7.20 0.44
CA PRO A 24 -60.27 -8.60 0.72
C PRO A 24 -61.18 -9.48 -0.13
N THR A 25 -60.58 -10.30 -1.01
CA THR A 25 -61.25 -11.47 -1.57
C THR A 25 -61.16 -12.62 -0.57
N SER A 26 -62.31 -13.14 -0.19
CA SER A 26 -62.49 -14.35 0.63
C SER A 26 -61.80 -15.57 0.01
N GLY A 27 -60.90 -16.22 0.76
CA GLY A 27 -60.32 -17.54 0.43
C GLY A 27 -58.82 -17.63 0.72
N LEU A 28 -58.45 -18.33 1.81
CA LEU A 28 -57.09 -18.64 2.29
C LEU A 28 -56.15 -17.45 2.58
N SER A 29 -55.59 -17.41 3.79
CA SER A 29 -54.62 -16.36 4.14
C SER A 29 -53.33 -16.59 3.35
N LYS A 30 -52.71 -15.50 2.88
CA LYS A 30 -51.37 -15.52 2.26
C LYS A 30 -50.35 -16.29 3.11
N SER A 31 -50.51 -16.27 4.43
CA SER A 31 -49.70 -17.05 5.38
C SER A 31 -49.84 -18.57 5.21
N THR A 32 -51.03 -19.08 4.87
CA THR A 32 -51.22 -20.53 4.62
C THR A 32 -50.54 -20.95 3.33
N ILE A 33 -50.58 -20.12 2.29
CA ILE A 33 -49.90 -20.40 1.01
C ILE A 33 -48.37 -20.33 1.20
N ALA A 34 -47.87 -19.33 1.93
CA ALA A 34 -46.45 -19.23 2.27
C ALA A 34 -45.97 -20.47 3.04
N GLN A 35 -46.71 -20.89 4.06
CA GLN A 35 -46.39 -22.08 4.84
C GLN A 35 -46.41 -23.37 3.99
N LEU A 36 -47.31 -23.47 3.01
CA LEU A 36 -47.35 -24.59 2.06
C LEU A 36 -46.12 -24.61 1.13
N ILE A 37 -45.66 -23.43 0.69
CA ILE A 37 -44.44 -23.34 -0.12
C ILE A 37 -43.22 -23.69 0.75
N GLU A 38 -43.12 -23.16 1.96
CA GLU A 38 -42.00 -23.37 2.89
C GLU A 38 -41.89 -24.79 3.45
N THR A 39 -43.00 -25.54 3.53
CA THR A 39 -43.01 -26.94 4.00
C THR A 39 -42.76 -27.95 2.87
N GLY A 40 -42.86 -27.54 1.61
CA GLY A 40 -42.53 -28.36 0.45
C GLY A 40 -43.48 -29.49 0.01
N PRO A 41 -44.72 -29.69 0.50
CA PRO A 41 -45.62 -30.72 -0.04
C PRO A 41 -46.11 -30.31 -1.44
N GLN A 42 -45.28 -30.56 -2.46
CA GLN A 42 -45.52 -30.19 -3.87
C GLN A 42 -46.96 -30.48 -4.31
N ARG A 43 -47.45 -31.70 -4.06
CA ARG A 43 -48.79 -32.11 -4.49
C ARG A 43 -49.92 -31.31 -3.82
N ALA A 44 -49.74 -30.92 -2.56
CA ALA A 44 -50.73 -30.11 -1.85
C ALA A 44 -50.74 -28.67 -2.38
N PHE A 45 -49.58 -28.13 -2.74
CA PHE A 45 -49.48 -26.83 -3.41
C PHE A 45 -50.11 -26.85 -4.81
N GLU A 46 -49.80 -27.86 -5.62
CA GLU A 46 -50.40 -28.06 -6.95
C GLU A 46 -51.93 -28.09 -6.88
N LEU A 47 -52.49 -28.94 -6.02
CA LEU A 47 -53.93 -29.07 -5.84
C LEU A 47 -54.58 -27.76 -5.39
N LEU A 48 -53.92 -26.98 -4.55
CA LEU A 48 -54.42 -25.69 -4.09
C LEU A 48 -54.49 -24.67 -5.25
N VAL A 49 -53.45 -24.61 -6.08
CA VAL A 49 -53.41 -23.73 -7.26
C VAL A 49 -54.47 -24.15 -8.29
N GLU A 50 -54.61 -25.45 -8.56
CA GLU A 50 -55.57 -26.01 -9.52
C GLU A 50 -57.04 -25.85 -9.06
N GLN A 51 -57.35 -26.12 -7.79
CA GLN A 51 -58.73 -26.15 -7.29
C GLN A 51 -59.29 -24.78 -6.95
N GLN A 52 -58.43 -23.81 -6.61
CA GLN A 52 -58.86 -22.51 -6.09
C GLN A 52 -58.54 -21.33 -7.00
N SER A 53 -58.04 -21.59 -8.22
CA SER A 53 -57.71 -20.55 -9.21
C SER A 53 -56.81 -19.44 -8.64
N VAL A 54 -55.82 -19.82 -7.82
CA VAL A 54 -54.91 -18.86 -7.19
C VAL A 54 -53.97 -18.28 -8.23
N ASN A 55 -53.99 -16.95 -8.40
CA ASN A 55 -53.06 -16.25 -9.28
C ASN A 55 -51.67 -16.12 -8.63
N VAL A 56 -50.84 -17.15 -8.79
CA VAL A 56 -49.49 -17.23 -8.22
C VAL A 56 -48.57 -16.07 -8.63
N ALA A 57 -48.81 -15.42 -9.77
CA ALA A 57 -47.98 -14.31 -10.25
C ALA A 57 -48.27 -12.98 -9.53
N GLU A 58 -49.43 -12.84 -8.89
CA GLU A 58 -49.82 -11.63 -8.13
C GLU A 58 -49.65 -11.79 -6.61
N LEU A 59 -49.21 -12.97 -6.17
CA LEU A 59 -48.89 -13.24 -4.78
C LEU A 59 -47.54 -12.61 -4.40
N GLY A 60 -47.61 -11.47 -3.71
CA GLY A 60 -46.50 -10.89 -2.96
C GLY A 60 -46.52 -11.30 -1.49
N PHE A 61 -45.36 -11.70 -0.99
CA PHE A 61 -45.07 -12.09 0.39
C PHE A 61 -44.22 -11.02 1.10
N GLU A 62 -43.79 -11.31 2.33
CA GLU A 62 -42.90 -10.41 3.06
C GLU A 62 -41.62 -10.12 2.26
N ASN A 63 -41.10 -8.91 2.41
CA ASN A 63 -39.95 -8.39 1.65
C ASN A 63 -40.14 -8.31 0.12
N GLY A 64 -41.37 -8.35 -0.37
CA GLY A 64 -41.65 -8.25 -1.82
C GLY A 64 -41.36 -9.53 -2.59
N GLN A 65 -41.09 -10.64 -1.90
CA GLN A 65 -40.85 -11.94 -2.51
C GLN A 65 -42.11 -12.46 -3.21
N ASN A 66 -41.93 -13.19 -4.31
CA ASN A 66 -43.00 -13.95 -4.98
C ASN A 66 -42.94 -15.44 -4.63
N CYS A 67 -43.86 -16.26 -5.17
CA CYS A 67 -43.90 -17.70 -4.89
C CYS A 67 -42.60 -18.43 -5.25
N LEU A 68 -41.91 -17.99 -6.31
CA LEU A 68 -40.69 -18.64 -6.80
C LEU A 68 -39.49 -18.33 -5.89
N HIS A 69 -39.40 -17.11 -5.34
CA HIS A 69 -38.40 -16.77 -4.32
C HIS A 69 -38.51 -17.68 -3.09
N LEU A 70 -39.73 -17.84 -2.54
CA LEU A 70 -39.96 -18.67 -1.36
C LEU A 70 -39.65 -20.14 -1.62
N ALA A 71 -40.06 -20.68 -2.78
CA ALA A 71 -39.80 -22.07 -3.14
C ALA A 71 -38.29 -22.36 -3.23
N ILE A 72 -37.52 -21.42 -3.80
CA ILE A 72 -36.07 -21.53 -3.92
C ILE A 72 -35.38 -21.36 -2.56
N ALA A 73 -35.77 -20.34 -1.80
CA ALA A 73 -35.21 -20.07 -0.47
C ALA A 73 -35.38 -21.26 0.49
N ALA A 74 -36.51 -21.97 0.38
CA ALA A 74 -36.83 -23.14 1.19
C ALA A 74 -36.25 -24.46 0.61
N GLY A 75 -35.62 -24.45 -0.57
CA GLY A 75 -35.05 -25.65 -1.21
C GLY A 75 -36.07 -26.61 -1.81
N HIS A 76 -37.32 -26.18 -2.02
CA HIS A 76 -38.42 -27.03 -2.49
C HIS A 76 -38.55 -27.02 -4.01
N THR A 77 -37.62 -27.73 -4.63
CA THR A 77 -37.40 -27.78 -6.08
C THR A 77 -38.63 -28.26 -6.87
N GLY A 78 -39.44 -29.16 -6.30
CA GLY A 78 -40.69 -29.61 -6.89
C GLY A 78 -41.71 -28.49 -7.08
N VAL A 79 -41.84 -27.60 -6.10
CA VAL A 79 -42.71 -26.41 -6.17
C VAL A 79 -42.14 -25.41 -7.19
N ALA A 80 -40.82 -25.19 -7.19
CA ALA A 80 -40.16 -24.31 -8.16
C ALA A 80 -40.36 -24.81 -9.61
N TYR A 81 -40.20 -26.11 -9.87
CA TYR A 81 -40.42 -26.69 -11.20
C TYR A 81 -41.88 -26.63 -11.65
N TYR A 82 -42.83 -26.75 -10.73
CA TYR A 82 -44.24 -26.55 -11.05
C TYR A 82 -44.54 -25.10 -11.45
N LEU A 83 -44.01 -24.13 -10.71
CA LEU A 83 -44.17 -22.71 -10.99
C LEU A 83 -43.57 -22.30 -12.35
N LEU A 84 -42.43 -22.88 -12.74
CA LEU A 84 -41.78 -22.61 -14.04
C LEU A 84 -42.52 -23.22 -15.25
N LYS A 85 -43.46 -24.15 -15.03
CA LYS A 85 -44.27 -24.78 -16.08
C LYS A 85 -45.62 -24.08 -16.31
N GLN A 86 -45.91 -23.01 -15.60
CA GLN A 86 -47.15 -22.24 -15.74
C GLN A 86 -47.19 -21.46 -17.06
N ALA A 87 -48.35 -20.87 -17.37
CA ALA A 87 -48.54 -20.07 -18.58
C ALA A 87 -47.43 -18.99 -18.75
N PRO A 88 -47.01 -18.67 -19.99
CA PRO A 88 -45.85 -17.81 -20.26
C PRO A 88 -45.88 -16.46 -19.54
N ASP A 89 -47.04 -15.79 -19.52
CA ASP A 89 -47.22 -14.47 -18.89
C ASP A 89 -47.05 -14.53 -17.35
N CYS A 90 -47.47 -15.64 -16.73
CA CYS A 90 -47.26 -15.88 -15.31
C CYS A 90 -45.78 -16.16 -15.01
N THR A 91 -45.15 -16.94 -15.87
CA THR A 91 -43.74 -17.32 -15.75
C THR A 91 -42.81 -16.13 -15.91
N GLU A 92 -43.07 -15.19 -16.84
CA GLU A 92 -42.25 -13.99 -17.01
C GLU A 92 -42.23 -13.12 -15.74
N LYS A 93 -43.41 -12.86 -15.15
CA LYS A 93 -43.53 -12.10 -13.89
C LYS A 93 -42.89 -12.80 -12.70
N LEU A 94 -43.00 -14.13 -12.64
CA LEU A 94 -42.41 -14.91 -11.56
C LEU A 94 -40.88 -14.94 -11.66
N VAL A 95 -40.33 -15.21 -12.84
CA VAL A 95 -38.89 -15.42 -13.07
C VAL A 95 -38.10 -14.11 -12.99
N ASN A 96 -38.70 -12.98 -13.38
CA ASN A 96 -38.02 -11.67 -13.36
C ASN A 96 -38.55 -10.71 -12.29
N GLY A 97 -39.50 -11.14 -11.47
CA GLY A 97 -39.96 -10.34 -10.33
C GLY A 97 -38.83 -10.14 -9.33
N THR A 98 -38.68 -8.94 -8.80
CA THR A 98 -37.64 -8.61 -7.80
C THR A 98 -38.23 -8.43 -6.42
N ASP A 99 -37.51 -8.88 -5.40
CA ASP A 99 -37.80 -8.54 -4.01
C ASP A 99 -37.45 -7.07 -3.68
N PHE A 100 -37.67 -6.62 -2.44
CA PHE A 100 -37.32 -5.26 -2.00
C PHE A 100 -35.82 -4.94 -2.04
N ASN A 101 -34.96 -5.96 -2.15
CA ASN A 101 -33.52 -5.81 -2.32
C ASN A 101 -33.10 -5.84 -3.80
N GLY A 102 -34.06 -5.95 -4.74
CA GLY A 102 -33.79 -6.06 -6.17
C GLY A 102 -33.33 -7.45 -6.62
N ASN A 103 -33.39 -8.46 -5.75
CA ASN A 103 -32.98 -9.82 -6.11
C ASN A 103 -34.11 -10.53 -6.85
N THR A 104 -33.76 -11.24 -7.92
CA THR A 104 -34.64 -12.15 -8.67
C THR A 104 -34.58 -13.57 -8.12
N PRO A 105 -35.49 -14.47 -8.53
CA PRO A 105 -35.40 -15.90 -8.21
C PRO A 105 -34.08 -16.54 -8.66
N LEU A 106 -33.50 -16.12 -9.79
CA LEU A 106 -32.18 -16.59 -10.21
C LEU A 106 -31.11 -16.16 -9.21
N MET A 107 -31.17 -14.91 -8.72
CA MET A 107 -30.25 -14.44 -7.68
C MET A 107 -30.39 -15.22 -6.36
N TYR A 108 -31.60 -15.65 -5.98
CA TYR A 108 -31.80 -16.52 -4.81
C TYR A 108 -31.21 -17.93 -5.03
N ALA A 109 -31.42 -18.51 -6.21
CA ALA A 109 -30.89 -19.83 -6.56
C ALA A 109 -29.35 -19.83 -6.47
N VAL A 110 -28.73 -18.76 -6.95
CA VAL A 110 -27.29 -18.56 -6.96
C VAL A 110 -26.72 -18.27 -5.57
N THR A 111 -27.45 -17.54 -4.73
CA THR A 111 -26.98 -17.17 -3.39
C THR A 111 -27.18 -18.25 -2.33
N ASN A 112 -27.77 -19.40 -2.72
CA ASN A 112 -27.97 -20.55 -1.84
C ASN A 112 -27.55 -21.88 -2.50
N PRO A 113 -26.24 -22.08 -2.79
CA PRO A 113 -25.76 -23.23 -3.55
C PRO A 113 -25.93 -24.58 -2.85
N LEU A 114 -26.02 -24.61 -1.51
CA LEU A 114 -26.16 -25.86 -0.75
C LEU A 114 -27.58 -26.43 -0.79
N HIS A 115 -28.59 -25.59 -1.02
CA HIS A 115 -30.00 -25.97 -1.02
C HIS A 115 -30.64 -25.91 -2.42
N THR A 116 -29.90 -25.44 -3.41
CA THR A 116 -30.39 -25.27 -4.78
C THR A 116 -29.74 -26.30 -5.70
N PRO A 117 -30.51 -27.13 -6.43
CA PRO A 117 -29.93 -28.05 -7.39
C PRO A 117 -29.47 -27.26 -8.62
N ALA A 118 -28.31 -27.63 -9.17
CA ALA A 118 -27.70 -26.87 -10.26
C ALA A 118 -28.55 -26.83 -11.53
N ASP A 119 -29.40 -27.83 -11.78
CA ASP A 119 -30.28 -27.89 -12.97
C ASP A 119 -31.43 -26.87 -12.93
N LEU A 120 -31.75 -26.31 -11.75
CA LEU A 120 -32.72 -25.23 -11.63
C LEU A 120 -32.23 -23.94 -12.31
N ILE A 121 -30.91 -23.72 -12.35
CA ILE A 121 -30.30 -22.57 -13.04
C ILE A 121 -30.66 -22.58 -14.52
N ASP A 122 -30.50 -23.71 -15.20
CA ASP A 122 -30.81 -23.79 -16.63
C ASP A 122 -32.30 -23.63 -16.90
N LYS A 123 -33.14 -24.13 -15.98
CA LYS A 123 -34.60 -23.99 -16.11
C LYS A 123 -35.03 -22.55 -15.92
N LEU A 124 -34.41 -21.80 -15.01
CA LEU A 124 -34.68 -20.37 -14.83
C LEU A 124 -34.23 -19.55 -16.04
N ILE A 125 -33.03 -19.83 -16.57
CA ILE A 125 -32.51 -19.16 -17.78
C ILE A 125 -33.38 -19.51 -19.00
N ALA A 126 -33.74 -20.78 -19.19
CA ALA A 126 -34.63 -21.22 -20.26
C ALA A 126 -36.06 -20.66 -20.12
N ALA A 127 -36.50 -20.34 -18.91
CA ALA A 127 -37.77 -19.67 -18.64
C ALA A 127 -37.72 -18.14 -18.84
N GLY A 128 -36.58 -17.59 -19.26
CA GLY A 128 -36.42 -16.19 -19.63
C GLY A 128 -35.95 -15.27 -18.51
N ALA A 129 -35.14 -15.76 -17.57
CA ALA A 129 -34.43 -14.91 -16.61
C ALA A 129 -33.53 -13.90 -17.33
N ARG A 130 -33.64 -12.62 -16.95
CA ARG A 130 -32.96 -11.48 -17.61
C ARG A 130 -31.77 -10.93 -16.81
N ASP A 131 -31.39 -11.58 -15.72
CA ASP A 131 -30.25 -11.15 -14.91
C ASP A 131 -28.94 -11.13 -15.71
N GLU A 132 -28.04 -10.25 -15.31
CA GLU A 132 -26.67 -10.27 -15.81
C GLU A 132 -25.94 -11.50 -15.29
N LEU A 133 -25.79 -12.52 -16.15
CA LEU A 133 -25.22 -13.82 -15.76
C LEU A 133 -23.81 -13.74 -15.17
N HIS A 134 -23.02 -12.73 -15.54
CA HIS A 134 -21.69 -12.52 -14.98
C HIS A 134 -21.72 -12.00 -13.54
N GLU A 135 -22.69 -11.15 -13.18
CA GLU A 135 -22.93 -10.72 -11.80
C GLU A 135 -23.45 -11.88 -10.95
N ALA A 136 -24.34 -12.69 -11.49
CA ALA A 136 -24.78 -13.94 -10.87
C ALA A 136 -23.58 -14.87 -10.61
N LEU A 137 -22.71 -15.07 -11.61
CA LEU A 137 -21.51 -15.88 -11.46
C LEU A 137 -20.59 -15.31 -10.37
N ALA A 138 -20.34 -13.99 -10.37
CA ALA A 138 -19.49 -13.33 -9.38
C ALA A 138 -20.00 -13.50 -7.94
N ARG A 139 -21.31 -13.46 -7.73
CA ARG A 139 -21.92 -13.72 -6.41
C ARG A 139 -21.89 -15.21 -6.03
N SER A 140 -22.05 -16.10 -7.01
CA SER A 140 -22.00 -17.55 -6.78
C SER A 140 -20.65 -17.98 -6.23
N VAL A 141 -19.56 -17.60 -6.91
CA VAL A 141 -18.20 -18.07 -6.63
C VAL A 141 -17.71 -17.69 -5.22
N MET A 142 -18.34 -16.71 -4.60
CA MET A 142 -18.05 -16.27 -3.24
C MET A 142 -18.60 -17.20 -2.14
N LEU A 143 -19.41 -18.19 -2.52
CA LEU A 143 -20.14 -19.05 -1.60
C LEU A 143 -19.54 -20.46 -1.56
N VAL A 144 -19.65 -21.12 -0.40
CA VAL A 144 -19.18 -22.50 -0.26
C VAL A 144 -20.05 -23.42 -1.14
N GLY A 145 -19.42 -24.32 -1.90
CA GLY A 145 -20.14 -25.27 -2.77
C GLY A 145 -20.62 -24.68 -4.10
N HIS A 146 -20.09 -23.52 -4.51
CA HIS A 146 -20.50 -22.80 -5.72
C HIS A 146 -20.26 -23.54 -7.04
N THR A 147 -19.37 -24.53 -7.07
CA THR A 147 -18.85 -25.15 -8.30
C THR A 147 -19.96 -25.61 -9.24
N ALA A 148 -20.93 -26.39 -8.76
CA ALA A 148 -21.99 -26.93 -9.60
C ALA A 148 -22.86 -25.83 -10.24
N ILE A 149 -23.22 -24.79 -9.49
CA ILE A 149 -23.99 -23.64 -10.01
C ILE A 149 -23.16 -22.81 -10.97
N SER A 150 -21.89 -22.56 -10.62
CA SER A 150 -20.97 -21.76 -11.41
C SER A 150 -20.72 -22.39 -12.79
N GLU A 151 -20.54 -23.71 -12.86
CA GLU A 151 -20.40 -24.42 -14.14
C GLU A 151 -21.66 -24.26 -15.03
N ARG A 152 -22.87 -24.29 -14.43
CA ARG A 152 -24.10 -24.10 -15.21
C ARG A 152 -24.25 -22.67 -15.70
N LEU A 153 -23.90 -21.67 -14.88
CA LEU A 153 -23.89 -20.28 -15.32
C LEU A 153 -22.92 -20.07 -16.50
N ILE A 154 -21.70 -20.61 -16.42
CA ILE A 154 -20.72 -20.55 -17.52
C ILE A 154 -21.24 -21.27 -18.77
N ALA A 155 -21.84 -22.45 -18.63
CA ALA A 155 -22.43 -23.20 -19.74
C ALA A 155 -23.58 -22.45 -20.43
N ASN A 156 -24.28 -21.58 -19.70
CA ASN A 156 -25.33 -20.70 -20.22
C ASN A 156 -24.80 -19.33 -20.71
N GLY A 157 -23.47 -19.16 -20.82
CA GLY A 157 -22.85 -17.96 -21.40
C GLY A 157 -22.42 -16.89 -20.40
N ALA A 158 -22.35 -17.18 -19.10
CA ALA A 158 -21.74 -16.25 -18.15
C ALA A 158 -20.26 -16.01 -18.48
N ASN A 159 -19.87 -14.75 -18.69
CA ASN A 159 -18.50 -14.38 -18.98
C ASN A 159 -17.68 -14.32 -17.68
N ALA A 160 -16.70 -15.21 -17.54
CA ALA A 160 -15.83 -15.28 -16.36
C ALA A 160 -14.96 -14.02 -16.16
N ALA A 161 -14.51 -13.38 -17.24
CA ALA A 161 -13.73 -12.14 -17.17
C ALA A 161 -14.59 -10.96 -16.67
N ALA A 162 -15.82 -10.83 -17.18
CA ALA A 162 -16.77 -9.83 -16.69
C ALA A 162 -17.16 -10.09 -15.23
N ALA A 163 -17.31 -11.35 -14.84
CA ALA A 163 -17.58 -11.73 -13.44
C ALA A 163 -16.41 -11.35 -12.53
N LEU A 164 -15.17 -11.57 -12.95
CA LEU A 164 -13.97 -11.19 -12.19
C LEU A 164 -13.83 -9.66 -12.11
N ALA A 165 -14.07 -8.93 -13.20
CA ALA A 165 -14.06 -7.47 -13.19
C ALA A 165 -15.11 -6.91 -12.22
N TRP A 166 -16.33 -7.47 -12.27
CA TRP A 166 -17.40 -7.11 -11.36
C TRP A 166 -17.03 -7.40 -9.91
N LEU A 167 -16.49 -8.61 -9.64
CA LEU A 167 -16.00 -9.00 -8.32
C LEU A 167 -15.02 -7.94 -7.81
N CYS A 168 -13.94 -7.67 -8.55
CA CYS A 168 -12.92 -6.68 -8.24
C CYS A 168 -13.44 -5.24 -8.10
N SER A 169 -14.63 -4.92 -8.62
CA SER A 169 -15.26 -3.61 -8.47
C SER A 169 -16.16 -3.49 -7.23
N ALA A 170 -16.61 -4.61 -6.68
CA ALA A 170 -17.56 -4.64 -5.57
C ALA A 170 -16.92 -4.16 -4.25
N GLU A 171 -17.66 -3.39 -3.46
CA GLU A 171 -17.17 -2.85 -2.18
C GLU A 171 -16.92 -3.93 -1.11
N ASP A 172 -17.55 -5.10 -1.26
CA ASP A 172 -17.61 -6.20 -0.28
C ASP A 172 -16.56 -7.32 -0.50
N LEU A 173 -15.41 -7.01 -1.13
CA LEU A 173 -14.33 -7.97 -1.41
C LEU A 173 -13.65 -8.56 -0.13
N PHE A 174 -14.11 -8.23 1.07
CA PHE A 174 -13.49 -8.62 2.34
C PHE A 174 -13.94 -9.99 2.86
N ARG A 175 -14.31 -10.93 1.98
CA ARG A 175 -14.82 -12.24 2.38
C ARG A 175 -13.72 -13.29 2.36
N GLU A 176 -13.79 -14.25 3.29
CA GLU A 176 -12.79 -15.32 3.45
C GLU A 176 -12.57 -16.17 2.18
N ASN A 177 -13.50 -16.15 1.22
CA ASN A 177 -13.48 -17.00 0.01
C ASN A 177 -13.01 -16.29 -1.27
N VAL A 178 -12.58 -15.02 -1.22
CA VAL A 178 -12.24 -14.28 -2.45
C VAL A 178 -11.08 -14.91 -3.20
N CYS A 179 -10.05 -15.41 -2.51
CA CYS A 179 -8.92 -16.09 -3.16
C CYS A 179 -9.39 -17.28 -4.00
N GLU A 180 -10.23 -18.16 -3.43
CA GLU A 180 -10.78 -19.33 -4.13
C GLU A 180 -11.69 -18.91 -5.30
N ALA A 181 -12.49 -17.86 -5.12
CA ALA A 181 -13.36 -17.32 -6.17
C ALA A 181 -12.54 -16.79 -7.37
N VAL A 182 -11.47 -16.05 -7.10
CA VAL A 182 -10.58 -15.51 -8.13
C VAL A 182 -9.82 -16.63 -8.83
N GLU A 183 -9.23 -17.57 -8.09
CA GLU A 183 -8.55 -18.75 -8.65
C GLU A 183 -9.49 -19.56 -9.55
N TYR A 184 -10.73 -19.76 -9.10
CA TYR A 184 -11.75 -20.44 -9.89
C TYR A 184 -12.03 -19.70 -11.20
N LEU A 185 -12.33 -18.40 -11.16
CA LEU A 185 -12.61 -17.63 -12.38
C LEU A 185 -11.43 -17.60 -13.35
N LEU A 186 -10.20 -17.45 -12.84
CA LEU A 186 -8.96 -17.52 -13.63
C LEU A 186 -8.83 -18.89 -14.31
N SER A 187 -9.09 -19.99 -13.58
CA SER A 187 -9.06 -21.35 -14.13
C SER A 187 -10.10 -21.59 -15.23
N ARG A 188 -11.14 -20.75 -15.30
CA ARG A 188 -12.24 -20.82 -16.30
C ARG A 188 -12.11 -19.80 -17.42
N GLY A 189 -10.91 -19.25 -17.63
CA GLY A 189 -10.60 -18.41 -18.78
C GLY A 189 -10.87 -16.92 -18.57
N ALA A 190 -11.00 -16.46 -17.32
CA ALA A 190 -10.96 -15.03 -17.00
C ALA A 190 -9.53 -14.49 -17.16
N ASP A 191 -9.03 -14.35 -18.39
CA ASP A 191 -7.67 -13.83 -18.57
C ASP A 191 -7.59 -12.36 -18.13
N PRO A 192 -6.49 -11.92 -17.50
CA PRO A 192 -6.39 -10.56 -16.97
C PRO A 192 -6.56 -9.45 -18.01
N GLN A 193 -6.25 -9.69 -19.29
CA GLN A 193 -6.43 -8.69 -20.34
C GLN A 193 -7.92 -8.49 -20.65
N SER A 194 -8.69 -9.57 -20.80
CA SER A 194 -10.14 -9.47 -21.01
C SER A 194 -10.85 -8.80 -19.83
N VAL A 195 -10.40 -9.05 -18.59
CA VAL A 195 -10.92 -8.39 -17.39
C VAL A 195 -10.62 -6.89 -17.43
N PHE A 196 -9.39 -6.55 -17.83
CA PHE A 196 -8.94 -5.17 -17.98
C PHE A 196 -9.73 -4.42 -19.05
N ASP A 197 -9.90 -5.02 -20.24
CA ASP A 197 -10.65 -4.43 -21.35
C ASP A 197 -12.11 -4.18 -20.94
N TYR A 198 -12.75 -5.16 -20.29
CA TYR A 198 -14.10 -4.99 -19.73
C TYR A 198 -14.17 -3.89 -18.67
N ALA A 199 -13.17 -3.78 -17.80
CA ALA A 199 -13.12 -2.75 -16.77
C ALA A 199 -12.98 -1.33 -17.34
N ILE A 200 -12.31 -1.17 -18.49
CA ILE A 200 -12.28 0.10 -19.23
C ILE A 200 -13.64 0.38 -19.86
N GLU A 201 -14.22 -0.60 -20.58
CA GLU A 201 -15.51 -0.44 -21.26
C GLU A 201 -16.65 -0.05 -20.31
N ARG A 202 -16.60 -0.52 -19.05
CA ARG A 202 -17.63 -0.29 -18.04
C ARG A 202 -17.25 0.75 -16.97
N ASP A 203 -16.13 1.46 -17.12
CA ASP A 203 -15.65 2.48 -16.17
C ASP A 203 -15.47 1.93 -14.72
N LEU A 204 -15.06 0.67 -14.59
CA LEU A 204 -14.82 -0.03 -13.34
C LEU A 204 -13.39 0.21 -12.81
N TRP A 205 -13.06 1.43 -12.42
CA TRP A 205 -11.68 1.82 -12.06
C TRP A 205 -11.10 1.00 -10.90
N ARG A 206 -11.93 0.59 -9.93
CA ARG A 206 -11.52 -0.26 -8.80
C ARG A 206 -11.05 -1.63 -9.25
N ALA A 207 -11.58 -2.14 -10.37
CA ALA A 207 -11.14 -3.42 -10.91
C ALA A 207 -9.68 -3.37 -11.41
N ILE A 208 -9.20 -2.23 -11.92
CA ILE A 208 -7.79 -2.06 -12.30
C ILE A 208 -6.88 -2.14 -11.08
N LEU A 209 -7.29 -1.49 -9.98
CA LEU A 209 -6.52 -1.51 -8.75
C LEU A 209 -6.42 -2.94 -8.20
N GLU A 210 -7.54 -3.64 -8.08
CA GLU A 210 -7.56 -5.04 -7.60
C GLU A 210 -6.84 -6.00 -8.56
N LEU A 211 -6.92 -5.80 -9.89
CA LEU A 211 -6.10 -6.54 -10.86
C LEU A 211 -4.59 -6.32 -10.62
N THR A 212 -4.20 -5.08 -10.30
CA THR A 212 -2.82 -4.77 -9.88
C THR A 212 -2.46 -5.54 -8.61
N LEU A 213 -3.41 -5.67 -7.67
CA LEU A 213 -3.25 -6.48 -6.45
C LEU A 213 -3.14 -7.98 -6.72
N LEU A 214 -3.75 -8.48 -7.80
CA LEU A 214 -3.56 -9.85 -8.31
C LEU A 214 -2.24 -10.07 -9.03
N GLY A 215 -1.41 -9.03 -9.17
CA GLY A 215 -0.10 -9.10 -9.81
C GLY A 215 -0.13 -8.84 -11.32
N TYR A 216 -1.24 -8.33 -11.86
CA TYR A 216 -1.28 -7.83 -13.22
C TYR A 216 -0.50 -6.51 -13.31
N SER A 217 0.41 -6.41 -14.28
CA SER A 217 1.29 -5.25 -14.44
C SER A 217 0.55 -4.09 -15.11
N ALA A 218 -0.10 -3.25 -14.31
CA ALA A 218 -0.80 -2.08 -14.79
C ALA A 218 0.19 -1.01 -15.31
N SER A 219 1.42 -0.97 -14.79
CA SER A 219 2.51 -0.14 -15.29
C SER A 219 2.92 -0.55 -16.72
N ASP A 220 3.01 -1.84 -17.03
CA ASP A 220 3.27 -2.31 -18.41
C ASP A 220 2.13 -1.96 -19.36
N GLN A 221 0.88 -2.03 -18.90
CA GLN A 221 -0.25 -1.59 -19.71
C GLN A 221 -0.24 -0.09 -19.95
N LEU A 222 0.16 0.70 -18.95
CA LEU A 222 0.34 2.14 -19.11
C LEU A 222 1.48 2.45 -20.09
N ILE A 223 2.59 1.73 -20.06
CA ILE A 223 3.68 1.86 -21.04
C ILE A 223 3.17 1.56 -22.45
N LYS A 224 2.44 0.46 -22.65
CA LYS A 224 1.88 0.09 -23.96
C LYS A 224 0.86 1.11 -24.46
N ALA A 225 -0.03 1.59 -23.59
CA ALA A 225 -0.99 2.64 -23.92
C ALA A 225 -0.28 3.94 -24.29
N ALA A 226 0.77 4.30 -23.54
CA ALA A 226 1.58 5.48 -23.82
C ALA A 226 2.29 5.39 -25.18
N GLN A 227 2.90 4.25 -25.50
CA GLN A 227 3.56 3.99 -26.79
C GLN A 227 2.58 4.02 -27.98
N ARG A 228 1.32 3.64 -27.77
CA ARG A 228 0.25 3.72 -28.79
C ARG A 228 -0.40 5.10 -28.89
N ALA A 229 0.03 6.07 -28.08
CA ALA A 229 -0.60 7.38 -27.94
C ALA A 229 -2.09 7.31 -27.54
N ASP A 230 -2.49 6.26 -26.82
CA ASP A 230 -3.83 6.09 -26.29
C ASP A 230 -4.00 6.90 -25.00
N ARG A 231 -4.41 8.16 -25.18
CA ARG A 231 -4.61 9.12 -24.09
C ARG A 231 -5.74 8.71 -23.15
N VAL A 232 -6.80 8.08 -23.65
CA VAL A 232 -7.98 7.74 -22.83
C VAL A 232 -7.59 6.64 -21.83
N THR A 233 -7.03 5.54 -22.33
CA THR A 233 -6.55 4.44 -21.47
C THR A 233 -5.45 4.92 -20.52
N SER A 234 -4.53 5.76 -21.00
CA SER A 234 -3.45 6.30 -20.15
C SER A 234 -4.00 7.19 -19.03
N ALA A 235 -4.95 8.09 -19.33
CA ALA A 235 -5.58 8.94 -18.33
C ALA A 235 -6.36 8.13 -17.30
N TYR A 236 -7.08 7.11 -17.77
CA TYR A 236 -7.83 6.20 -16.92
C TYR A 236 -6.91 5.41 -15.97
N LEU A 237 -5.83 4.82 -16.47
CA LEU A 237 -4.81 4.12 -15.67
C LEU A 237 -4.13 5.03 -14.64
N VAL A 238 -3.73 6.23 -15.05
CA VAL A 238 -3.12 7.20 -14.11
C VAL A 238 -4.13 7.63 -13.04
N SER A 239 -5.40 7.81 -13.41
CA SER A 239 -6.47 8.12 -12.45
C SER A 239 -6.78 6.96 -11.50
N GLY A 240 -6.60 5.72 -11.96
CA GLY A 240 -6.72 4.48 -11.17
C GLY A 240 -5.57 4.25 -10.18
N GLY A 241 -4.57 5.13 -10.14
CA GLY A 241 -3.49 5.07 -9.15
C GLY A 241 -2.33 4.13 -9.53
N VAL A 242 -2.13 3.86 -10.81
CA VAL A 242 -0.96 3.09 -11.29
C VAL A 242 0.34 3.78 -10.87
N ASP A 243 1.33 2.99 -10.45
CA ASP A 243 2.66 3.52 -10.10
C ASP A 243 3.33 4.10 -11.36
N THR A 244 3.38 5.43 -11.42
CA THR A 244 3.95 6.16 -12.56
C THR A 244 5.48 6.16 -12.56
N VAL A 245 6.14 5.84 -11.44
CA VAL A 245 7.60 5.86 -11.34
C VAL A 245 8.28 4.88 -12.30
N PRO A 246 7.97 3.56 -12.30
CA PRO A 246 8.57 2.62 -13.24
C PRO A 246 8.24 2.97 -14.69
N VAL A 247 7.04 3.51 -14.95
CA VAL A 247 6.61 3.94 -16.28
C VAL A 247 7.46 5.09 -16.80
N LEU A 248 7.64 6.16 -16.00
CA LEU A 248 8.47 7.31 -16.36
C LEU A 248 9.93 6.91 -16.56
N MET A 249 10.46 6.05 -15.69
CA MET A 249 11.81 5.52 -15.83
C MET A 249 11.98 4.72 -17.13
N HIS A 250 11.03 3.84 -17.45
CA HIS A 250 11.08 3.04 -18.68
C HIS A 250 10.95 3.90 -19.93
N LEU A 251 10.00 4.84 -19.96
CA LEU A 251 9.81 5.73 -21.11
C LEU A 251 11.02 6.64 -21.34
N ALA A 252 11.73 7.06 -20.27
CA ALA A 252 12.94 7.86 -20.37
C ALA A 252 14.14 7.09 -20.94
N THR A 253 14.19 5.77 -20.77
CA THR A 253 15.27 4.91 -21.29
C THR A 253 15.05 4.42 -22.71
N LEU A 254 13.88 4.67 -23.32
CA LEU A 254 13.58 4.25 -24.70
C LEU A 254 14.48 4.97 -25.74
N PRO A 255 14.88 4.31 -26.85
CA PRO A 255 15.60 4.94 -27.95
C PRO A 255 14.75 6.02 -28.64
N GLU A 256 15.37 7.11 -29.12
CA GLU A 256 14.69 8.26 -29.76
C GLU A 256 13.77 7.86 -30.93
N SER A 257 14.12 6.80 -31.67
CA SER A 257 13.32 6.28 -32.79
C SER A 257 11.94 5.73 -32.39
N GLN A 258 11.75 5.35 -31.12
CA GLN A 258 10.46 4.93 -30.55
C GLN A 258 9.80 6.02 -29.72
N ALA A 259 10.51 7.10 -29.38
CA ALA A 259 9.99 8.25 -28.64
C ALA A 259 9.31 9.28 -29.55
N SER A 260 9.65 9.31 -30.84
CA SER A 260 9.00 10.17 -31.84
C SER A 260 7.91 9.41 -32.59
N GLY A 261 6.67 9.46 -32.12
CA GLY A 261 5.51 9.14 -32.96
C GLY A 261 5.43 10.18 -34.10
N THR A 262 5.81 9.80 -35.31
CA THR A 262 5.62 10.64 -36.50
C THR A 262 4.12 10.72 -36.81
N SER A 263 3.41 11.69 -36.23
CA SER A 263 2.12 12.13 -36.73
C SER A 263 2.01 13.65 -36.57
N VAL A 264 2.09 14.34 -37.72
CA VAL A 264 2.21 15.80 -37.83
C VAL A 264 0.84 16.51 -37.78
N THR A 265 -0.22 15.87 -37.26
CA THR A 265 -1.60 16.40 -37.45
C THR A 265 -2.50 16.47 -36.22
N SER A 266 -2.00 16.41 -34.98
CA SER A 266 -2.86 16.71 -33.82
C SER A 266 -2.11 17.39 -32.68
N PHE A 267 -2.82 18.24 -31.92
CA PHE A 267 -2.38 18.94 -30.71
C PHE A 267 -2.00 18.00 -29.53
N VAL A 268 -1.76 16.72 -29.79
CA VAL A 268 -1.42 15.70 -28.78
C VAL A 268 0.10 15.56 -28.75
N PRO A 269 0.76 15.57 -27.57
CA PRO A 269 2.19 15.32 -27.49
C PRO A 269 2.53 13.98 -28.15
N SER A 270 3.36 14.01 -29.20
CA SER A 270 3.78 12.80 -29.93
C SER A 270 4.74 11.90 -29.14
N ASN A 271 5.27 12.41 -28.02
CA ASN A 271 6.16 11.69 -27.13
C ASN A 271 5.36 11.06 -25.96
N PRO A 272 5.41 9.72 -25.79
CA PRO A 272 4.77 9.00 -24.69
C PRO A 272 5.07 9.61 -23.31
N LEU A 273 6.31 10.05 -23.09
CA LEU A 273 6.75 10.63 -21.82
C LEU A 273 6.07 11.97 -21.53
N SER A 274 5.99 12.84 -22.54
CA SER A 274 5.31 14.13 -22.44
C SER A 274 3.80 13.97 -22.22
N MET A 275 3.20 12.96 -22.85
CA MET A 275 1.76 12.65 -22.68
C MET A 275 1.44 12.22 -21.25
N ILE A 276 2.20 11.28 -20.67
CA ILE A 276 1.99 10.87 -19.27
C ILE A 276 2.18 12.05 -18.31
N ASN A 277 3.22 12.86 -18.50
CA ASN A 277 3.45 14.03 -17.66
C ASN A 277 2.30 15.06 -17.77
N LEU A 278 1.76 15.30 -18.97
CA LEU A 278 0.60 16.17 -19.18
C LEU A 278 -0.64 15.64 -18.46
N ILE A 279 -0.92 14.33 -18.56
CA ILE A 279 -2.03 13.68 -17.87
C ILE A 279 -1.92 13.86 -16.34
N ILE A 280 -0.73 13.66 -15.76
CA ILE A 280 -0.47 13.85 -14.32
C ILE A 280 -0.82 15.30 -13.91
N GLN A 281 -0.48 16.29 -14.74
CA GLN A 281 -0.79 17.69 -14.49
C GLN A 281 -2.28 18.00 -14.59
N GLU A 282 -2.95 17.53 -15.65
CA GLU A 282 -4.39 17.74 -15.87
C GLU A 282 -5.22 17.14 -14.73
N LEU A 283 -4.83 15.96 -14.25
CA LEU A 283 -5.43 15.30 -13.10
C LEU A 283 -5.04 15.93 -11.75
N LYS A 284 -4.19 16.96 -11.74
CA LYS A 284 -3.70 17.66 -10.54
C LYS A 284 -3.09 16.71 -9.52
N ILE A 285 -2.43 15.66 -10.01
CA ILE A 285 -1.71 14.71 -9.16
C ILE A 285 -0.42 15.39 -8.70
N PRO A 286 -0.07 15.34 -7.40
CA PRO A 286 1.20 15.89 -6.92
C PRO A 286 2.39 15.30 -7.69
N PRO A 287 3.41 16.09 -8.04
CA PRO A 287 4.53 15.62 -8.86
C PRO A 287 5.54 14.76 -8.07
N THR A 288 5.08 14.00 -7.07
CA THR A 288 5.91 13.12 -6.25
C THR A 288 6.52 11.99 -7.09
N GLY A 289 5.73 11.37 -7.97
CA GLY A 289 6.18 10.32 -8.90
C GLY A 289 7.31 10.80 -9.84
N PRO A 290 7.13 11.90 -10.59
CA PRO A 290 8.18 12.46 -11.43
C PRO A 290 9.46 12.85 -10.66
N LYS A 291 9.33 13.51 -9.50
CA LYS A 291 10.49 13.86 -8.65
C LYS A 291 11.25 12.63 -8.18
N LEU A 292 10.54 11.56 -7.86
CA LEU A 292 11.09 10.28 -7.46
C LEU A 292 11.79 9.56 -8.62
N ALA A 293 11.22 9.59 -9.83
CA ALA A 293 11.85 9.04 -11.02
C ALA A 293 13.16 9.77 -11.36
N LEU A 294 13.19 11.11 -11.26
CA LEU A 294 14.43 11.90 -11.40
C LEU A 294 15.49 11.45 -10.38
N PHE A 295 15.08 11.29 -9.12
CA PHE A 295 15.99 10.84 -8.08
C PHE A 295 16.58 9.46 -8.36
N LYS A 296 15.77 8.49 -8.80
CA LYS A 296 16.23 7.14 -9.14
C LYS A 296 17.21 7.16 -10.30
N LEU A 297 16.86 7.86 -11.40
CA LEU A 297 17.72 7.98 -12.58
C LEU A 297 19.07 8.65 -12.27
N ALA A 298 19.11 9.59 -11.33
CA ALA A 298 20.35 10.25 -10.91
C ALA A 298 21.36 9.33 -10.19
N ARG A 299 20.97 8.11 -9.80
CA ARG A 299 21.86 7.11 -9.19
C ARG A 299 22.47 6.16 -10.21
N HIS A 300 21.94 6.10 -11.43
CA HIS A 300 22.51 5.30 -12.51
C HIS A 300 23.81 5.94 -13.02
N GLU A 301 24.67 5.13 -13.62
CA GLU A 301 25.91 5.60 -14.24
C GLU A 301 25.62 6.40 -15.52
N ASP A 302 24.62 5.95 -16.30
CA ASP A 302 24.12 6.70 -17.46
C ASP A 302 23.09 7.75 -17.02
N LEU A 303 23.43 9.01 -17.26
CA LEU A 303 22.60 10.17 -16.94
C LEU A 303 21.77 10.68 -18.15
N THR A 304 21.84 10.00 -19.29
CA THR A 304 21.04 10.35 -20.48
C THR A 304 19.54 10.27 -20.21
N PRO A 305 19.01 9.20 -19.56
CA PRO A 305 17.59 9.15 -19.22
C PRO A 305 17.18 10.23 -18.21
N LEU A 306 18.08 10.60 -17.28
CA LEU A 306 17.84 11.69 -16.33
C LEU A 306 17.62 13.02 -17.08
N ARG A 307 18.47 13.34 -18.05
CA ARG A 307 18.35 14.56 -18.86
C ARG A 307 17.01 14.60 -19.60
N ARG A 308 16.65 13.51 -20.29
CA ARG A 308 15.39 13.40 -21.03
C ARG A 308 14.17 13.56 -20.14
N LEU A 309 14.18 12.95 -18.96
CA LEU A 309 13.10 13.10 -18.00
C LEU A 309 13.04 14.53 -17.47
N ALA A 310 14.18 15.14 -17.12
CA ALA A 310 14.24 16.50 -16.61
C ALA A 310 13.70 17.53 -17.61
N GLU A 311 14.03 17.39 -18.90
CA GLU A 311 13.59 18.30 -19.97
C GLU A 311 12.08 18.20 -20.27
N THR A 312 11.44 17.08 -19.92
CA THR A 312 10.02 16.81 -20.21
C THR A 312 9.11 16.95 -19.00
N VAL A 313 9.65 16.75 -17.78
CA VAL A 313 8.91 16.82 -16.52
C VAL A 313 8.76 18.27 -16.08
N VAL A 314 7.53 18.65 -15.77
CA VAL A 314 7.19 19.95 -15.20
C VAL A 314 6.73 19.74 -13.76
N CYS A 315 7.69 19.64 -12.84
CA CYS A 315 7.47 19.37 -11.41
C CYS A 315 7.73 20.59 -10.48
N GLY A 316 8.01 21.76 -11.06
CA GLY A 316 8.50 22.92 -10.31
C GLY A 316 9.94 22.74 -9.80
N PRO A 317 10.54 23.78 -9.20
CA PRO A 317 11.90 23.70 -8.67
C PRO A 317 11.98 22.70 -7.52
N LEU A 318 13.11 21.99 -7.44
CA LEU A 318 13.40 21.01 -6.38
C LEU A 318 13.72 21.72 -5.06
N THR A 319 13.41 21.08 -3.94
CA THR A 319 13.78 21.60 -2.61
C THR A 319 15.26 21.36 -2.32
N LEU A 320 15.86 22.12 -1.40
CA LEU A 320 17.22 21.91 -0.90
C LEU A 320 17.39 20.51 -0.31
N CYS A 321 16.38 20.02 0.41
CA CYS A 321 16.36 18.65 0.92
C CYS A 321 16.39 17.62 -0.22
N GLU A 322 15.65 17.83 -1.31
CA GLU A 322 15.72 16.96 -2.50
C GLU A 322 17.10 17.02 -3.15
N LEU A 323 17.61 18.23 -3.43
CA LEU A 323 18.92 18.46 -4.06
C LEU A 323 20.08 17.82 -3.28
N SER A 324 19.97 17.78 -1.95
CA SER A 324 20.99 17.23 -1.06
C SER A 324 21.39 15.79 -1.37
N LYS A 325 20.46 15.04 -1.99
CA LYS A 325 20.57 13.61 -2.28
C LYS A 325 21.21 13.30 -3.63
N TYR A 326 21.38 14.30 -4.49
CA TYR A 326 21.95 14.13 -5.83
C TYR A 326 23.48 14.23 -5.81
N ARG A 327 24.13 13.58 -6.79
CA ARG A 327 25.56 13.72 -7.07
C ARG A 327 25.83 15.00 -7.87
N ALA A 328 27.08 15.48 -7.85
CA ALA A 328 27.44 16.71 -8.54
C ALA A 328 27.18 16.63 -10.06
N GLU A 329 27.40 15.47 -10.70
CA GLU A 329 27.14 15.30 -12.13
C GLU A 329 25.64 15.39 -12.47
N ALA A 330 24.80 14.77 -11.64
CA ALA A 330 23.34 14.83 -11.80
C ALA A 330 22.80 16.25 -11.53
N LEU A 331 23.33 16.93 -10.50
CA LEU A 331 22.97 18.32 -10.19
C LEU A 331 23.29 19.27 -11.33
N LYS A 332 24.36 19.03 -12.09
CA LYS A 332 24.70 19.82 -13.27
C LYS A 332 23.58 19.77 -14.32
N ILE A 333 23.09 18.56 -14.62
CA ILE A 333 21.99 18.37 -15.57
C ILE A 333 20.72 19.06 -15.07
N LEU A 334 20.38 18.89 -13.79
CA LEU A 334 19.21 19.54 -13.20
C LEU A 334 19.32 21.07 -13.17
N HIS A 335 20.54 21.60 -13.03
CA HIS A 335 20.81 23.03 -13.12
C HIS A 335 20.65 23.55 -14.55
N ASP A 336 21.21 22.85 -15.55
CA ASP A 336 21.08 23.20 -16.97
C ASP A 336 19.61 23.30 -17.40
N VAL A 337 18.74 22.44 -16.84
CA VAL A 337 17.30 22.40 -17.13
C VAL A 337 16.49 23.39 -16.28
N GLY A 338 17.10 24.02 -15.26
CA GLY A 338 16.46 25.02 -14.41
C GLY A 338 15.62 24.47 -13.25
N LEU A 339 15.83 23.20 -12.86
CA LEU A 339 15.16 22.58 -11.70
C LEU A 339 15.80 22.94 -10.36
N VAL A 340 17.02 23.49 -10.36
CA VAL A 340 17.69 24.01 -9.16
C VAL A 340 17.16 25.43 -8.85
N PRO A 341 16.65 25.72 -7.64
CA PRO A 341 16.19 27.05 -7.28
C PRO A 341 17.30 28.10 -7.40
N PRO A 342 17.01 29.31 -7.90
CA PRO A 342 18.03 30.35 -8.12
C PRO A 342 18.70 30.81 -6.81
N HIS A 343 17.98 30.78 -5.68
CA HIS A 343 18.49 31.18 -4.37
C HIS A 343 19.06 30.03 -3.53
N ALA A 344 19.13 28.81 -4.08
CA ALA A 344 19.53 27.62 -3.33
C ALA A 344 20.94 27.76 -2.72
N LEU A 345 21.89 28.27 -3.50
CA LEU A 345 23.26 28.47 -3.05
C LEU A 345 23.36 29.51 -1.94
N GLU A 346 22.61 30.62 -2.03
CA GLU A 346 22.58 31.65 -0.99
C GLU A 346 22.07 31.09 0.34
N TRP A 347 20.97 30.33 0.31
CA TRP A 347 20.40 29.72 1.51
C TRP A 347 21.36 28.72 2.17
N LEU A 348 21.97 27.81 1.38
CA LEU A 348 22.90 26.83 1.93
C LEU A 348 24.13 27.47 2.56
N VAL A 349 24.65 28.53 1.95
CA VAL A 349 25.82 29.25 2.46
C VAL A 349 25.49 30.02 3.74
N ARG A 350 24.30 30.66 3.83
CA ARG A 350 23.85 31.35 5.05
C ARG A 350 23.49 30.38 6.19
N ASP A 351 22.96 29.20 5.86
CA ASP A 351 22.66 28.12 6.81
C ASP A 351 23.93 27.41 7.33
N GLY A 352 25.07 27.58 6.65
CA GLY A 352 26.31 26.90 7.00
C GLY A 352 26.43 25.49 6.43
N ASN A 353 25.68 25.12 5.39
CA ASN A 353 25.76 23.80 4.77
C ASN A 353 26.82 23.78 3.65
N LEU A 354 28.09 23.78 4.05
CA LEU A 354 29.23 23.82 3.12
C LEU A 354 29.25 22.61 2.18
N ALA A 355 28.97 21.41 2.69
CA ALA A 355 29.02 20.18 1.91
C ALA A 355 28.08 20.21 0.69
N GLN A 356 26.85 20.73 0.86
CA GLN A 356 25.92 20.86 -0.25
C GLN A 356 26.23 22.08 -1.14
N ALA A 357 26.69 23.18 -0.55
CA ALA A 357 27.16 24.33 -1.33
C ALA A 357 28.31 23.93 -2.28
N GLN A 358 29.26 23.11 -1.80
CA GLN A 358 30.33 22.53 -2.62
C GLN A 358 29.78 21.76 -3.83
N LYS A 359 28.77 20.91 -3.63
CA LYS A 359 28.15 20.16 -4.73
C LYS A 359 27.50 21.07 -5.77
N LEU A 360 26.79 22.12 -5.34
CA LEU A 360 26.18 23.08 -6.28
C LEU A 360 27.23 23.88 -7.06
N VAL A 361 28.32 24.31 -6.41
CA VAL A 361 29.43 24.99 -7.08
C VAL A 361 30.11 24.06 -8.09
N MET A 362 30.35 22.79 -7.71
CA MET A 362 30.86 21.76 -8.63
C MET A 362 29.91 21.47 -9.80
N ALA A 363 28.60 21.56 -9.57
CA ALA A 363 27.57 21.40 -10.59
C ALA A 363 27.50 22.59 -11.58
N GLY A 364 28.24 23.68 -11.33
CA GLY A 364 28.32 24.83 -12.22
C GLY A 364 27.41 26.00 -11.87
N VAL A 365 26.76 25.99 -10.70
CA VAL A 365 25.94 27.13 -10.23
C VAL A 365 26.84 28.37 -10.07
N SER A 366 26.42 29.48 -10.66
CA SER A 366 27.19 30.74 -10.64
C SER A 366 27.38 31.25 -9.21
N THR A 367 28.63 31.56 -8.86
CA THR A 367 29.00 32.13 -7.55
C THR A 367 29.17 33.65 -7.59
N ASP A 368 29.20 34.25 -8.78
CA ASP A 368 29.69 35.62 -8.99
C ASP A 368 28.73 36.67 -8.42
N GLU A 369 27.44 36.57 -8.76
CA GLU A 369 26.41 37.50 -8.27
C GLU A 369 26.28 37.43 -6.75
N LEU A 370 26.29 36.21 -6.21
CA LEU A 370 26.22 35.99 -4.77
C LEU A 370 27.46 36.53 -4.04
N MET A 371 28.65 36.36 -4.62
CA MET A 371 29.88 36.89 -4.03
C MET A 371 29.86 38.42 -3.95
N HIS A 372 29.42 39.11 -5.01
CA HIS A 372 29.28 40.56 -5.01
C HIS A 372 28.24 41.05 -3.99
N LYS A 373 27.11 40.35 -3.88
CA LYS A 373 26.07 40.65 -2.89
C LYS A 373 26.60 40.52 -1.46
N LEU A 374 27.23 39.40 -1.12
CA LEU A 374 27.78 39.13 0.21
C LEU A 374 28.92 40.09 0.57
N GLU A 375 29.76 40.46 -0.40
CA GLU A 375 30.81 41.45 -0.19
C GLU A 375 30.22 42.82 0.15
N HIS A 376 29.18 43.28 -0.56
CA HIS A 376 28.52 44.54 -0.26
C HIS A 376 27.92 44.57 1.16
N GLU A 377 27.21 43.50 1.55
CA GLU A 377 26.59 43.36 2.88
C GLU A 377 27.62 43.25 4.02
N ALA A 378 28.81 42.68 3.76
CA ALA A 378 29.87 42.58 4.77
C ALA A 378 30.46 43.93 5.18
N TYR A 379 30.21 45.00 4.41
CA TYR A 379 30.60 46.38 4.73
C TYR A 379 29.43 47.27 5.18
N ALA A 380 28.24 46.71 5.38
CA ALA A 380 27.08 47.44 5.91
C ALA A 380 27.26 47.80 7.40
N GLU A 381 26.61 48.87 7.85
CA GLU A 381 26.73 49.40 9.23
C GLU A 381 26.13 48.48 10.31
N GLU A 382 25.29 47.51 9.93
CA GLU A 382 24.64 46.58 10.87
C GLU A 382 25.54 45.42 11.31
N SER A 383 25.91 45.41 12.59
CA SER A 383 26.90 44.48 13.18
C SER A 383 26.59 42.98 13.08
N TRP A 384 25.31 42.58 12.98
CA TRP A 384 24.91 41.17 12.92
C TRP A 384 24.86 40.65 11.47
N GLN A 385 24.36 41.45 10.52
CA GLN A 385 24.38 41.15 9.08
C GLN A 385 25.82 41.05 8.57
N GLN A 386 26.67 41.98 9.01
CA GLN A 386 28.09 41.99 8.69
C GLN A 386 28.78 40.66 9.06
N ARG A 387 28.54 40.14 10.27
CA ARG A 387 29.14 38.88 10.72
C ARG A 387 28.61 37.67 9.97
N ALA A 388 27.31 37.63 9.69
CA ALA A 388 26.67 36.54 8.95
C ALA A 388 27.14 36.50 7.48
N SER A 389 27.20 37.65 6.82
CA SER A 389 27.64 37.76 5.42
C SER A 389 29.14 37.51 5.26
N ALA A 390 29.97 37.88 6.25
CA ALA A 390 31.38 37.49 6.29
C ALA A 390 31.58 35.97 6.45
N ALA A 391 30.81 35.32 7.31
CA ALA A 391 30.85 33.86 7.46
C ALA A 391 30.37 33.13 6.19
N ALA A 392 29.27 33.60 5.59
CA ALA A 392 28.75 33.14 4.31
C ALA A 392 29.78 33.26 3.18
N MET A 393 30.47 34.40 3.08
CA MET A 393 31.53 34.61 2.10
C MET A 393 32.69 33.62 2.28
N MET A 394 33.12 33.37 3.53
CA MET A 394 34.15 32.36 3.80
C MET A 394 33.72 30.94 3.41
N LEU A 395 32.45 30.58 3.65
CA LEU A 395 31.89 29.30 3.24
C LEU A 395 31.82 29.18 1.71
N LEU A 396 31.42 30.24 1.01
CA LEU A 396 31.36 30.24 -0.45
C LEU A 396 32.76 30.05 -1.08
N LEU A 397 33.78 30.66 -0.49
CA LEU A 397 35.18 30.43 -0.89
C LEU A 397 35.65 29.00 -0.57
N ALA A 398 35.31 28.48 0.61
CA ALA A 398 35.55 27.08 0.96
C ALA A 398 34.78 26.11 0.05
N ALA A 399 33.67 26.55 -0.56
CA ALA A 399 32.88 25.77 -1.50
C ALA A 399 33.53 25.64 -2.89
N GLY A 400 34.59 26.41 -3.17
CA GLY A 400 35.29 26.41 -4.46
C GLY A 400 35.00 27.62 -5.34
N ALA A 401 34.33 28.66 -4.82
CA ALA A 401 34.15 29.91 -5.56
C ALA A 401 35.52 30.54 -5.91
N LYS A 402 35.65 31.05 -7.14
CA LYS A 402 36.94 31.55 -7.64
C LYS A 402 37.30 32.89 -6.95
N PRO A 403 38.45 33.00 -6.27
CA PRO A 403 38.80 34.17 -5.45
C PRO A 403 39.22 35.42 -6.26
N HIS A 404 39.39 35.30 -7.57
CA HIS A 404 39.94 36.34 -8.47
C HIS A 404 39.17 37.67 -8.54
N LYS A 405 37.98 37.76 -7.95
CA LYS A 405 37.15 38.97 -7.89
C LYS A 405 37.09 39.62 -6.50
N LEU A 406 37.81 39.10 -5.51
CA LEU A 406 37.80 39.61 -4.13
C LEU A 406 38.70 40.84 -3.96
N ARG A 407 38.30 41.76 -3.08
CA ARG A 407 39.22 42.81 -2.59
C ARG A 407 40.47 42.18 -1.92
N PRO A 408 41.65 42.82 -2.04
CA PRO A 408 42.89 42.33 -1.42
C PRO A 408 42.79 42.13 0.10
N GLU A 409 42.05 43.02 0.78
CA GLU A 409 41.81 42.98 2.22
C GLU A 409 41.04 41.70 2.63
N THR A 410 40.01 41.35 1.88
CA THR A 410 39.20 40.15 2.09
C THR A 410 40.02 38.87 1.89
N SER A 411 40.90 38.85 0.89
CA SER A 411 41.82 37.74 0.67
C SER A 411 42.82 37.56 1.82
N ALA A 412 43.35 38.66 2.36
CA ALA A 412 44.25 38.64 3.51
C ALA A 412 43.54 38.16 4.79
N MET A 413 42.29 38.59 5.02
CA MET A 413 41.46 38.17 6.14
C MET A 413 41.24 36.65 6.16
N VAL A 414 40.87 36.06 5.01
CA VAL A 414 40.64 34.60 4.89
C VAL A 414 41.91 33.81 5.17
N LYS A 415 43.07 34.26 4.65
CA LYS A 415 44.36 33.62 4.91
C LYS A 415 44.73 33.66 6.40
N LEU A 416 44.55 34.82 7.04
CA LEU A 416 44.84 35.00 8.47
C LEU A 416 43.92 34.14 9.34
N HIS A 417 42.63 34.09 9.01
CA HIS A 417 41.66 33.24 9.71
C HIS A 417 42.06 31.76 9.64
N ARG A 418 42.40 31.26 8.44
CA ARG A 418 42.89 29.88 8.26
C ARG A 418 44.13 29.59 9.10
N GLN A 419 45.11 30.49 9.13
CA GLN A 419 46.32 30.32 9.95
C GLN A 419 46.00 30.25 11.45
N ARG A 420 45.11 31.13 11.94
CA ARG A 420 44.68 31.14 13.35
C ARG A 420 44.05 29.82 13.76
N VAL A 421 43.08 29.31 12.98
CA VAL A 421 42.40 28.04 13.26
C VAL A 421 43.39 26.87 13.28
N LEU A 422 44.30 26.81 12.31
CA LEU A 422 45.30 25.74 12.23
C LEU A 422 46.35 25.81 13.37
N SER A 423 46.67 27.01 13.85
CA SER A 423 47.59 27.22 14.98
C SER A 423 46.97 26.84 16.34
N ALA A 424 45.65 27.02 16.48
CA ALA A 424 44.92 26.63 17.70
C ALA A 424 44.90 25.10 17.88
N ALA A 425 44.85 24.35 16.77
CA ALA A 425 44.83 22.89 16.73
C ALA A 425 46.22 22.25 16.49
N ALA A 426 47.29 22.85 17.04
CA ALA A 426 48.66 22.41 16.79
C ALA A 426 49.03 21.03 17.39
N THR A 427 48.33 20.58 18.43
CA THR A 427 48.56 19.27 19.08
C THR A 427 47.31 18.39 19.03
N PRO A 428 47.43 17.05 19.09
CA PRO A 428 46.27 16.14 19.03
C PRO A 428 45.22 16.39 20.12
N GLY A 429 45.64 16.69 21.35
CA GLY A 429 44.72 17.03 22.45
C GLY A 429 43.95 18.33 22.19
N ARG A 430 44.65 19.39 21.75
CA ARG A 430 44.03 20.66 21.37
C ARG A 430 43.15 20.53 20.13
N LEU A 431 43.49 19.65 19.20
CA LEU A 431 42.66 19.35 18.03
C LEU A 431 41.29 18.79 18.47
N LYS A 432 41.27 17.82 19.40
CA LYS A 432 40.01 17.27 19.94
C LYS A 432 39.14 18.37 20.57
N GLU A 433 39.73 19.19 21.43
CA GLU A 433 39.04 20.31 22.09
C GLU A 433 38.54 21.37 21.10
N THR A 434 39.37 21.74 20.12
CA THR A 434 39.04 22.77 19.12
C THR A 434 37.94 22.29 18.18
N LEU A 435 37.98 21.02 17.73
CA LEU A 435 36.90 20.41 16.94
C LEU A 435 35.58 20.40 17.72
N ARG A 436 35.63 20.01 19.00
CA ARG A 436 34.45 19.96 19.86
C ARG A 436 33.87 21.36 20.09
N ALA A 437 34.72 22.35 20.39
CA ALA A 437 34.30 23.73 20.60
C ALA A 437 33.70 24.35 19.32
N ALA A 438 34.32 24.12 18.17
CA ALA A 438 33.82 24.60 16.88
C ALA A 438 32.45 23.98 16.53
N ALA A 439 32.26 22.68 16.79
CA ALA A 439 30.98 22.01 16.59
C ALA A 439 29.88 22.53 17.51
N LEU A 440 30.16 22.73 18.81
CA LEU A 440 29.20 23.28 19.77
C LEU A 440 28.83 24.74 19.47
N GLN A 441 29.74 25.50 18.88
CA GLN A 441 29.53 26.90 18.50
C GLN A 441 28.95 27.07 17.08
N GLY A 442 28.75 25.98 16.32
CA GLY A 442 28.23 26.04 14.95
C GLY A 442 29.20 26.66 13.93
N LYS A 443 30.51 26.66 14.21
CA LYS A 443 31.53 27.26 13.32
C LYS A 443 31.97 26.29 12.22
N VAL A 444 31.16 26.20 11.18
CA VAL A 444 31.37 25.27 10.05
C VAL A 444 32.67 25.55 9.28
N CYS A 445 33.06 26.82 9.09
CA CYS A 445 34.34 27.18 8.47
C CYS A 445 35.55 26.66 9.25
N ASP A 446 35.55 26.84 10.57
CA ASP A 446 36.64 26.37 11.45
C ASP A 446 36.76 24.85 11.34
N LEU A 447 35.62 24.13 11.40
CA LEU A 447 35.58 22.68 11.21
C LEU A 447 36.12 22.27 9.84
N HIS A 448 35.72 22.94 8.76
CA HIS A 448 36.20 22.63 7.42
C HIS A 448 37.72 22.81 7.28
N VAL A 449 38.26 23.91 7.83
CA VAL A 449 39.71 24.16 7.84
C VAL A 449 40.44 23.05 8.59
N LEU A 450 39.92 22.58 9.71
CA LEU A 450 40.50 21.49 10.48
C LEU A 450 40.39 20.13 9.75
N LEU A 451 39.27 19.85 9.10
CA LEU A 451 39.01 18.63 8.32
C LEU A 451 39.80 18.54 7.01
N SER A 452 40.40 19.64 6.56
CA SER A 452 41.27 19.67 5.39
C SER A 452 42.54 18.81 5.55
N ARG A 453 42.95 18.50 6.79
CA ARG A 453 44.03 17.56 7.10
C ARG A 453 43.48 16.14 7.19
N ALA A 454 44.04 15.20 6.43
CA ALA A 454 43.62 13.80 6.45
C ALA A 454 43.69 13.17 7.85
N GLU A 455 44.74 13.50 8.61
CA GLU A 455 44.97 13.05 9.99
C GLU A 455 43.90 13.50 10.98
N SER A 456 43.23 14.64 10.73
CA SER A 456 42.20 15.18 11.61
C SER A 456 40.83 14.52 11.44
N ARG A 457 40.64 13.71 10.37
CA ARG A 457 39.36 13.05 10.06
C ARG A 457 39.05 11.87 10.98
N SER A 458 40.06 11.19 11.53
CA SER A 458 39.84 10.15 12.55
C SER A 458 39.38 10.78 13.87
N THR A 459 40.11 11.77 14.37
CA THR A 459 39.74 12.49 15.61
C THR A 459 38.38 13.17 15.51
N ALA A 460 38.02 13.71 14.34
CA ALA A 460 36.69 14.28 14.12
C ALA A 460 35.56 13.25 14.24
N ARG A 461 35.79 11.99 13.79
CA ARG A 461 34.82 10.90 13.96
C ARG A 461 34.64 10.54 15.43
N ASP A 462 35.73 10.47 16.19
CA ASP A 462 35.68 10.20 17.64
C ASP A 462 34.92 11.30 18.38
N VAL A 463 35.17 12.57 18.07
CA VAL A 463 34.44 13.71 18.66
C VAL A 463 32.96 13.68 18.28
N MET A 464 32.63 13.38 17.03
CA MET A 464 31.25 13.24 16.59
C MET A 464 30.53 12.11 17.36
N LYS A 465 31.20 10.95 17.52
CA LYS A 465 30.68 9.82 18.30
C LYS A 465 30.40 10.21 19.74
N ASP A 466 31.35 10.88 20.40
CA ASP A 466 31.20 11.38 21.77
C ASP A 466 29.99 12.34 21.88
N LEU A 467 29.82 13.27 20.92
CA LEU A 467 28.71 14.22 20.91
C LEU A 467 27.35 13.54 20.71
N VAL A 468 27.25 12.51 19.88
CA VAL A 468 26.00 11.75 19.70
C VAL A 468 25.66 10.97 20.97
N ALA A 469 26.66 10.34 21.62
CA ALA A 469 26.46 9.64 22.88
C ALA A 469 25.97 10.57 24.01
N GLU A 470 26.37 11.84 23.98
CA GLU A 470 25.91 12.89 24.90
C GLU A 470 24.54 13.50 24.53
N GLY A 471 23.90 13.05 23.45
CA GLY A 471 22.64 13.61 22.95
C GLY A 471 22.77 14.98 22.28
N ARG A 472 24.00 15.43 21.97
CA ARG A 472 24.29 16.72 21.29
C ARG A 472 24.27 16.55 19.77
N ILE A 473 23.15 16.03 19.25
CA ILE A 473 22.99 15.63 17.83
C ILE A 473 23.17 16.83 16.88
N ALA A 474 22.65 18.01 17.21
CA ALA A 474 22.80 19.21 16.40
C ALA A 474 24.28 19.61 16.21
N ALA A 475 25.10 19.50 17.26
CA ALA A 475 26.53 19.77 17.17
C ALA A 475 27.25 18.70 16.34
N ALA A 476 26.85 17.43 16.47
CA ALA A 476 27.37 16.35 15.64
C ALA A 476 27.08 16.57 14.14
N SER A 477 25.89 17.09 13.78
CA SER A 477 25.52 17.40 12.39
C SER A 477 26.42 18.45 11.73
N MET A 478 27.09 19.32 12.51
CA MET A 478 28.01 20.34 11.99
C MET A 478 29.23 19.74 11.30
N PHE A 479 29.68 18.56 11.72
CA PHE A 479 30.74 17.83 11.04
C PHE A 479 30.31 17.36 9.64
N VAL A 480 29.05 16.98 9.48
CA VAL A 480 28.48 16.62 8.17
C VAL A 480 28.35 17.87 7.30
N LYS A 481 27.78 18.97 7.85
CA LYS A 481 27.67 20.26 7.15
C LYS A 481 29.02 20.82 6.68
N SER A 482 30.12 20.56 7.41
CA SER A 482 31.48 21.04 7.08
C SER A 482 32.24 20.20 6.04
N GLY A 483 31.65 19.10 5.55
CA GLY A 483 32.22 18.29 4.47
C GLY A 483 32.82 16.95 4.91
N LEU A 484 32.51 16.45 6.11
CA LEU A 484 32.83 15.07 6.46
C LEU A 484 31.91 14.12 5.64
N GLU A 485 32.44 13.52 4.57
CA GLU A 485 31.67 12.70 3.62
C GLU A 485 31.11 11.42 4.26
N VAL A 486 29.86 11.43 4.70
CA VAL A 486 29.22 10.27 5.32
C VAL A 486 29.06 9.10 4.32
N GLY A 487 28.69 9.36 3.06
CA GLY A 487 28.35 8.33 2.07
C GLY A 487 29.52 7.47 1.54
N LYS A 488 30.72 8.03 1.38
CA LYS A 488 31.92 7.25 0.97
C LYS A 488 32.62 6.59 2.14
N ILE A 489 32.50 7.21 3.32
CA ILE A 489 33.21 6.76 4.52
C ILE A 489 32.45 5.60 5.18
N ILE A 490 31.11 5.56 5.16
CA ILE A 490 30.34 4.45 5.76
C ILE A 490 30.80 3.09 5.23
N PRO A 491 30.85 2.82 3.90
CA PRO A 491 31.34 1.55 3.40
C PRO A 491 32.80 1.27 3.79
N GLN A 492 33.68 2.28 3.76
CA GLN A 492 35.09 2.14 4.14
C GLN A 492 35.30 1.86 5.63
N THR A 493 34.50 2.48 6.50
CA THR A 493 34.50 2.21 7.95
C THR A 493 33.93 0.85 8.30
N ILE A 494 33.04 0.33 7.45
CA ILE A 494 32.45 -1.00 7.62
C ILE A 494 33.40 -2.08 7.08
N LEU A 495 34.03 -1.86 5.92
CA LEU A 495 35.04 -2.75 5.31
C LEU A 495 36.31 -2.90 6.19
N GLY A 496 36.63 -1.89 7.01
CA GLY A 496 37.80 -1.89 7.89
C GLY A 496 37.64 -2.60 9.25
N CYS A 497 36.46 -3.15 9.56
CA CYS A 497 36.08 -3.81 10.82
C CYS A 497 35.96 -2.94 12.10
N SER A 498 34.81 -3.11 12.76
CA SER A 498 34.52 -3.08 14.22
C SER A 498 33.78 -1.92 14.88
N ASP A 499 33.75 -0.68 14.37
CA ASP A 499 33.07 0.42 15.09
C ASP A 499 31.67 0.75 14.55
N THR A 500 30.72 -0.12 14.86
CA THR A 500 29.29 0.10 14.56
C THR A 500 28.75 1.36 15.23
N ALA A 501 29.28 1.72 16.41
CA ALA A 501 28.86 2.92 17.12
C ALA A 501 29.28 4.21 16.38
N THR A 502 30.46 4.24 15.75
CA THR A 502 30.84 5.37 14.88
C THR A 502 29.94 5.46 13.65
N ALA A 503 29.66 4.34 12.99
CA ALA A 503 28.74 4.33 11.84
C ALA A 503 27.33 4.82 12.24
N HIS A 504 26.84 4.39 13.41
CA HIS A 504 25.57 4.86 13.95
C HIS A 504 25.57 6.37 14.23
N ALA A 505 26.62 6.87 14.88
CA ALA A 505 26.75 8.30 15.17
C ALA A 505 26.78 9.14 13.88
N MET A 506 27.47 8.66 12.84
CA MET A 506 27.50 9.33 11.54
C MET A 506 26.13 9.39 10.86
N ILE A 507 25.35 8.29 10.92
CA ILE A 507 23.99 8.25 10.37
C ILE A 507 23.08 9.22 11.13
N ILE A 508 23.07 9.17 12.47
CA ILE A 508 22.28 10.07 13.32
C ILE A 508 22.64 11.53 13.06
N ALA A 509 23.93 11.85 12.97
CA ALA A 509 24.41 13.21 12.68
C ALA A 509 24.00 13.68 11.27
N ALA A 510 23.97 12.78 10.29
CA ALA A 510 23.58 13.11 8.92
C ALA A 510 22.07 13.30 8.76
N ASP A 511 21.26 12.46 9.41
CA ASP A 511 19.80 12.57 9.42
C ASP A 511 19.32 13.81 10.21
N ALA A 512 20.14 14.34 11.12
CA ALA A 512 19.86 15.57 11.84
C ALA A 512 20.15 16.86 11.07
N VAL A 513 20.69 16.77 9.84
CA VAL A 513 20.90 17.95 8.99
C VAL A 513 19.55 18.45 8.50
N THR A 514 19.10 19.57 9.06
CA THR A 514 17.86 20.23 8.65
C THR A 514 18.10 21.19 7.47
N TYR A 515 17.07 21.37 6.64
CA TYR A 515 17.05 22.34 5.55
C TYR A 515 15.94 23.38 5.81
N PRO A 516 16.15 24.66 5.47
CA PRO A 516 15.16 25.73 5.70
C PRO A 516 13.78 25.47 5.10
N ASP A 517 13.71 24.69 4.01
CA ASP A 517 12.49 24.34 3.29
C ASP A 517 11.87 22.99 3.71
N ALA A 518 12.49 22.27 4.65
CA ALA A 518 12.03 20.96 5.12
C ALA A 518 10.64 21.02 5.77
N VAL A 519 10.31 22.15 6.43
CA VAL A 519 9.04 22.35 7.15
C VAL A 519 7.79 22.24 6.25
N MET A 520 7.93 22.46 4.93
CA MET A 520 6.81 22.30 3.97
C MET A 520 6.58 20.85 3.51
N LEU A 521 7.65 20.04 3.41
CA LEU A 521 7.56 18.63 3.03
C LEU A 521 7.11 17.74 4.19
N GLU A 522 7.48 18.10 5.42
CA GLU A 522 7.12 17.39 6.66
C GLU A 522 5.61 17.21 6.88
N ARG A 523 4.77 18.05 6.27
CA ARG A 523 3.31 18.01 6.42
C ARG A 523 2.56 17.32 5.28
N LEU A 524 3.21 17.02 4.15
CA LEU A 524 2.50 16.62 2.93
C LEU A 524 2.83 15.21 2.43
N SER A 525 4.02 14.66 2.69
CA SER A 525 4.44 13.42 2.03
C SER A 525 4.38 12.15 2.88
N GLY A 526 4.41 12.24 4.22
CA GLY A 526 4.49 11.03 5.07
C GLY A 526 5.72 10.14 4.81
N ASP A 527 6.65 10.58 3.96
CA ASP A 527 7.83 9.86 3.44
C ASP A 527 9.01 9.85 4.42
N PHE A 528 8.74 9.85 5.73
CA PHE A 528 9.79 9.76 6.74
C PHE A 528 10.54 8.43 6.56
N GLY A 529 11.84 8.51 6.26
CA GLY A 529 12.76 7.37 6.21
C GLY A 529 13.24 6.91 4.84
N ARG A 530 12.56 7.25 3.72
CA ARG A 530 12.89 6.71 2.37
C ARG A 530 14.34 6.87 1.95
N TYR A 531 14.90 8.00 2.35
CA TYR A 531 16.26 8.40 2.05
C TYR A 531 17.00 8.78 3.31
N SER A 532 16.63 8.17 4.44
CA SER A 532 17.49 8.22 5.61
C SER A 532 18.88 7.72 5.19
N HIS A 533 19.91 8.30 5.79
CA HIS A 533 21.27 7.84 5.56
C HIS A 533 21.43 6.37 5.99
N ALA A 534 20.57 5.89 6.90
CA ALA A 534 20.43 4.47 7.26
C ALA A 534 19.99 3.60 6.06
N THR A 535 18.93 3.98 5.35
CA THR A 535 18.46 3.23 4.17
C THR A 535 19.49 3.22 3.05
N LEU A 536 20.13 4.37 2.77
CA LEU A 536 21.18 4.45 1.75
C LEU A 536 22.39 3.59 2.10
N ALA A 537 22.80 3.58 3.38
CA ALA A 537 23.88 2.73 3.87
C ALA A 537 23.54 1.24 3.68
N LEU A 538 22.32 0.83 4.04
CA LEU A 538 21.87 -0.56 3.84
C LEU A 538 21.93 -0.98 2.36
N LEU A 539 21.48 -0.11 1.44
CA LEU A 539 21.51 -0.40 -0.01
C LEU A 539 22.92 -0.55 -0.56
N GLU A 540 23.89 0.28 -0.13
CA GLU A 540 25.28 0.13 -0.57
C GLU A 540 25.93 -1.13 0.02
N LEU A 541 25.56 -1.53 1.22
CA LEU A 541 26.11 -2.74 1.86
C LEU A 541 25.58 -4.04 1.25
N LEU A 542 24.37 -4.04 0.70
CA LEU A 542 23.87 -5.16 -0.10
C LEU A 542 24.76 -5.43 -1.30
N LYS A 543 25.35 -4.39 -1.92
CA LYS A 543 26.32 -4.57 -3.02
C LYS A 543 27.63 -5.18 -2.55
N MET A 544 27.95 -5.06 -1.27
CA MET A 544 29.21 -5.54 -0.67
C MET A 544 29.04 -6.85 0.12
N GLU A 545 27.85 -7.46 0.12
CA GLU A 545 27.50 -8.74 0.77
C GLU A 545 27.76 -8.85 2.31
N HIS A 546 27.91 -7.74 3.02
CA HIS A 546 28.21 -7.74 4.47
C HIS A 546 26.96 -7.92 5.37
N ARG A 547 26.53 -9.17 5.58
CA ARG A 547 25.29 -9.50 6.32
C ARG A 547 25.30 -9.26 7.83
N GLN A 548 26.46 -9.37 8.48
CA GLN A 548 26.56 -9.29 9.96
C GLN A 548 26.24 -7.88 10.49
N TRP A 549 26.65 -6.84 9.74
CA TRP A 549 26.39 -5.45 10.11
C TRP A 549 24.89 -5.13 10.02
N GLY A 550 24.21 -5.57 8.94
CA GLY A 550 22.77 -5.34 8.77
C GLY A 550 21.94 -5.88 9.93
N ARG A 551 22.30 -7.05 10.48
CA ARG A 551 21.64 -7.62 11.68
C ARG A 551 21.76 -6.77 12.94
N GLN A 552 22.81 -5.97 13.06
CA GLN A 552 23.01 -5.07 14.21
C GLN A 552 22.36 -3.70 13.99
N VAL A 553 22.38 -3.23 12.75
CA VAL A 553 21.93 -1.87 12.39
C VAL A 553 20.43 -1.75 12.23
N ILE A 554 19.77 -2.74 11.63
CA ILE A 554 18.33 -2.70 11.43
C ILE A 554 17.61 -2.48 12.78
N PRO A 555 17.78 -3.34 13.80
CA PRO A 555 17.12 -3.12 15.10
C PRO A 555 17.50 -1.79 15.80
N ALA A 556 18.66 -1.22 15.47
CA ALA A 556 19.19 -0.03 16.13
C ALA A 556 18.79 1.30 15.47
N LEU A 557 18.58 1.32 14.14
CA LEU A 557 18.42 2.56 13.37
C LEU A 557 17.22 2.59 12.41
N THR A 558 16.74 1.44 11.94
CA THR A 558 15.65 1.39 10.96
C THR A 558 15.05 0.00 10.88
N ASP A 559 13.74 -0.11 10.72
CA ASP A 559 13.08 -1.39 10.41
C ASP A 559 13.51 -2.04 9.07
N GLY A 560 14.29 -1.33 8.23
CA GLY A 560 14.73 -1.79 6.93
C GLY A 560 13.64 -1.77 5.85
N ALA A 561 12.42 -1.32 6.18
CA ALA A 561 11.26 -1.39 5.30
C ALA A 561 11.48 -0.64 3.97
N TRP A 562 12.05 0.57 4.04
CA TRP A 562 12.38 1.36 2.85
C TRP A 562 13.44 0.71 1.95
N ALA A 563 14.44 0.03 2.52
CA ALA A 563 15.45 -0.68 1.75
C ALA A 563 14.85 -1.87 1.00
N VAL A 564 13.89 -2.56 1.64
CA VAL A 564 13.13 -3.66 1.04
C VAL A 564 12.28 -3.15 -0.13
N VAL A 565 11.50 -2.09 0.07
CA VAL A 565 10.67 -1.46 -1.00
C VAL A 565 11.54 -1.03 -2.19
N GLU A 566 12.70 -0.43 -1.93
CA GLU A 566 13.59 0.00 -3.00
C GLU A 566 14.17 -1.19 -3.78
N CYS A 567 14.62 -2.25 -3.09
CA CYS A 567 15.10 -3.46 -3.75
C CYS A 567 14.00 -4.15 -4.57
N ALA A 568 12.77 -4.15 -4.05
CA ALA A 568 11.61 -4.75 -4.70
C ALA A 568 11.03 -3.91 -5.84
N SER A 569 11.55 -2.71 -6.10
CA SER A 569 11.01 -1.80 -7.11
C SER A 569 11.14 -2.30 -8.55
N THR A 570 12.00 -3.28 -8.82
CA THR A 570 12.10 -3.99 -10.11
C THR A 570 11.83 -5.48 -9.94
N ASP A 571 11.15 -6.12 -10.89
CA ASP A 571 10.87 -7.56 -10.88
C ASP A 571 12.03 -8.34 -11.53
N THR A 572 13.18 -8.39 -10.85
CA THR A 572 14.35 -9.14 -11.29
C THR A 572 14.77 -10.17 -10.26
N GLU A 573 15.44 -11.24 -10.69
CA GLU A 573 15.97 -12.25 -9.76
C GLU A 573 16.98 -11.65 -8.77
N GLU A 574 17.79 -10.67 -9.21
CA GLU A 574 18.69 -9.92 -8.33
C GLU A 574 17.94 -9.15 -7.24
N SER A 575 16.83 -8.49 -7.60
CA SER A 575 15.97 -7.78 -6.65
C SER A 575 15.38 -8.73 -5.61
N ARG A 576 14.90 -9.90 -6.05
CA ARG A 576 14.40 -10.95 -5.16
C ARG A 576 15.49 -11.44 -4.21
N GLN A 577 16.70 -11.68 -4.72
CA GLN A 577 17.84 -12.09 -3.91
C GLN A 577 18.20 -11.03 -2.85
N ARG A 578 18.22 -9.74 -3.22
CA ARG A 578 18.49 -8.63 -2.29
C ARG A 578 17.43 -8.53 -1.19
N VAL A 579 16.15 -8.71 -1.51
CA VAL A 579 15.08 -8.79 -0.49
C VAL A 579 15.29 -9.98 0.46
N GLY A 580 15.65 -11.15 -0.09
CA GLY A 580 16.01 -12.32 0.73
C GLY A 580 17.20 -12.06 1.67
N GLN A 581 18.21 -11.33 1.22
CA GLN A 581 19.32 -10.91 2.07
C GLN A 581 18.88 -9.96 3.18
N LEU A 582 18.01 -8.97 2.88
CA LEU A 582 17.46 -8.06 3.90
C LEU A 582 16.61 -8.80 4.95
N ARG A 583 15.82 -9.79 4.53
CA ARG A 583 15.10 -10.69 5.43
C ARG A 583 16.05 -11.44 6.37
N ASP A 584 17.15 -11.98 5.84
CA ASP A 584 18.19 -12.64 6.65
C ASP A 584 18.86 -11.67 7.64
N MET A 585 18.86 -10.37 7.33
CA MET A 585 19.32 -9.29 8.20
C MET A 585 18.28 -8.81 9.21
N LYS A 586 17.08 -9.43 9.26
CA LYS A 586 15.95 -9.08 10.13
C LYS A 586 15.21 -7.79 9.75
N ALA A 587 15.21 -7.40 8.48
CA ALA A 587 14.31 -6.34 7.99
C ALA A 587 12.84 -6.74 8.17
N ASP A 588 12.00 -5.77 8.52
CA ASP A 588 10.57 -5.96 8.70
C ASP A 588 9.84 -5.91 7.34
N LEU A 589 9.56 -7.09 6.79
CA LEU A 589 8.87 -7.23 5.50
C LEU A 589 7.40 -6.79 5.57
N CYS A 590 6.72 -6.98 6.70
CA CYS A 590 5.33 -6.54 6.86
C CYS A 590 5.25 -5.01 6.84
N ALA A 591 6.16 -4.34 7.56
CA ALA A 591 6.30 -2.89 7.50
C ALA A 591 6.63 -2.41 6.08
N ALA A 592 7.46 -3.14 5.31
CA ALA A 592 7.74 -2.82 3.91
C ALA A 592 6.51 -2.90 3.02
N VAL A 593 5.67 -3.93 3.19
CA VAL A 593 4.39 -4.07 2.47
C VAL A 593 3.46 -2.88 2.78
N PHE A 594 3.28 -2.55 4.06
CA PHE A 594 2.42 -1.43 4.47
C PHE A 594 2.94 -0.09 3.97
N LEU A 595 4.26 0.09 4.01
CA LEU A 595 4.93 1.25 3.49
C LEU A 595 4.66 1.40 1.98
N ALA A 596 4.79 0.32 1.21
CA ALA A 596 4.48 0.31 -0.21
C ALA A 596 3.02 0.71 -0.51
N PHE A 597 2.06 0.28 0.32
CA PHE A 597 0.66 0.74 0.21
C PHE A 597 0.51 2.24 0.50
N ARG A 598 1.16 2.74 1.56
CA ARG A 598 1.12 4.16 1.94
C ARG A 598 1.71 5.08 0.87
N VAL A 599 2.71 4.58 0.12
CA VAL A 599 3.38 5.33 -0.95
C VAL A 599 2.82 5.04 -2.34
N VAL A 600 1.67 4.36 -2.42
CA VAL A 600 0.95 4.07 -3.70
C VAL A 600 1.82 3.23 -4.66
N GLN A 601 2.70 2.37 -4.13
CA GLN A 601 3.52 1.43 -4.91
C GLN A 601 2.93 0.03 -4.85
N TYR A 602 1.68 -0.12 -5.29
CA TYR A 602 0.88 -1.34 -5.16
C TYR A 602 1.55 -2.56 -5.80
N GLU A 603 2.08 -2.42 -7.01
CA GLU A 603 2.82 -3.50 -7.67
C GLU A 603 4.03 -3.98 -6.87
N THR A 604 4.72 -3.05 -6.17
CA THR A 604 5.86 -3.40 -5.31
C THR A 604 5.39 -4.16 -4.08
N ALA A 605 4.27 -3.73 -3.46
CA ALA A 605 3.66 -4.44 -2.33
C ALA A 605 3.27 -5.87 -2.69
N VAL A 606 2.63 -6.04 -3.85
CA VAL A 606 2.17 -7.34 -4.37
C VAL A 606 3.36 -8.24 -4.71
N ARG A 607 4.41 -7.69 -5.33
CA ARG A 607 5.66 -8.41 -5.58
C ARG A 607 6.29 -8.93 -4.28
N LEU A 608 6.32 -8.12 -3.22
CA LEU A 608 6.82 -8.53 -1.92
C LEU A 608 5.98 -9.67 -1.32
N ILE A 609 4.65 -9.55 -1.37
CA ILE A 609 3.72 -10.60 -0.93
C ILE A 609 3.97 -11.92 -1.71
N ARG A 610 4.14 -11.83 -3.03
CA ARG A 610 4.42 -12.97 -3.91
C ARG A 610 5.77 -13.64 -3.62
N TRP A 611 6.79 -12.86 -3.33
CA TRP A 611 8.13 -13.40 -3.04
C TRP A 611 8.21 -14.06 -1.66
N GLU A 612 7.41 -13.60 -0.70
CA GLU A 612 7.47 -13.99 0.71
C GLU A 612 6.07 -14.37 1.24
N PRO A 613 5.42 -15.43 0.70
CA PRO A 613 4.03 -15.77 1.02
C PRO A 613 3.81 -16.12 2.49
N GLN A 614 4.85 -16.50 3.24
CA GLN A 614 4.75 -16.80 4.66
C GLN A 614 4.38 -15.58 5.53
N ILE A 615 4.55 -14.35 5.03
CA ILE A 615 4.25 -13.15 5.82
C ILE A 615 2.76 -12.76 5.78
N VAL A 616 1.96 -13.34 4.88
CA VAL A 616 0.61 -12.81 4.57
C VAL A 616 -0.35 -12.83 5.77
N HIS A 617 -0.28 -13.86 6.62
CA HIS A 617 -1.13 -13.93 7.82
C HIS A 617 -0.68 -12.98 8.92
N ASP A 618 0.64 -12.84 9.12
CA ASP A 618 1.21 -11.89 10.09
C ASP A 618 0.95 -10.45 9.65
N ALA A 619 1.16 -10.15 8.36
CA ALA A 619 0.81 -8.86 7.77
C ALA A 619 -0.68 -8.58 7.93
N LEU A 620 -1.59 -9.54 7.67
CA LEU A 620 -3.02 -9.32 7.83
C LEU A 620 -3.39 -8.98 9.28
N MET A 621 -2.79 -9.69 10.25
CA MET A 621 -2.94 -9.38 11.67
C MET A 621 -2.45 -7.96 12.01
N ARG A 622 -1.28 -7.58 11.52
CA ARG A 622 -0.66 -6.28 11.79
C ARG A 622 -1.39 -5.11 11.12
N THR A 623 -2.19 -5.32 10.07
CA THR A 623 -3.04 -4.24 9.50
C THR A 623 -3.97 -3.61 10.54
N PHE A 624 -4.38 -4.36 11.57
CA PHE A 624 -5.25 -3.86 12.64
C PHE A 624 -4.52 -3.03 13.72
N ILE A 625 -3.19 -2.99 13.67
CA ILE A 625 -2.35 -2.19 14.57
C ILE A 625 -1.65 -1.09 13.77
N ASP A 626 -0.83 -1.49 12.79
CA ASP A 626 0.15 -0.61 12.13
C ASP A 626 -0.50 0.37 11.14
N LEU A 627 -1.70 0.06 10.65
CA LEU A 627 -2.44 0.87 9.68
C LEU A 627 -3.74 1.47 10.26
N GLU A 628 -3.89 1.53 11.58
CA GLU A 628 -5.09 2.09 12.21
C GLU A 628 -5.31 3.58 11.83
N ALA A 629 -4.23 4.34 11.71
CA ALA A 629 -4.28 5.76 11.37
C ALA A 629 -4.57 6.04 9.88
N ASP A 630 -4.51 5.02 9.01
CA ASP A 630 -4.70 5.15 7.56
C ASP A 630 -5.71 4.10 7.04
N PRO A 631 -7.02 4.41 7.12
CA PRO A 631 -8.07 3.48 6.71
C PRO A 631 -7.97 3.05 5.24
N CYS A 632 -7.52 3.95 4.36
CA CYS A 632 -7.39 3.68 2.93
C CYS A 632 -6.26 2.67 2.66
N ALA A 633 -5.07 2.89 3.24
CA ALA A 633 -3.97 1.94 3.11
C ALA A 633 -4.31 0.59 3.74
N ARG A 634 -5.05 0.60 4.86
CA ARG A 634 -5.52 -0.61 5.54
C ARG A 634 -6.44 -1.44 4.65
N GLU A 635 -7.44 -0.84 4.02
CA GLU A 635 -8.39 -1.54 3.14
C GLU A 635 -7.67 -2.20 1.97
N LEU A 636 -6.79 -1.47 1.28
CA LEU A 636 -6.02 -2.01 0.14
C LEU A 636 -5.05 -3.11 0.56
N ALA A 637 -4.36 -2.94 1.69
CA ALA A 637 -3.49 -3.98 2.23
C ALA A 637 -4.28 -5.24 2.59
N GLN A 638 -5.46 -5.11 3.20
CA GLN A 638 -6.33 -6.23 3.51
C GLN A 638 -6.82 -6.93 2.25
N SER A 639 -7.29 -6.19 1.23
CA SER A 639 -7.66 -6.76 -0.08
C SER A 639 -6.51 -7.59 -0.65
N ALA A 640 -5.32 -7.01 -0.78
CA ALA A 640 -4.17 -7.69 -1.37
C ALA A 640 -3.76 -8.95 -0.60
N LEU A 641 -3.81 -8.91 0.74
CA LEU A 641 -3.45 -10.04 1.58
C LEU A 641 -4.49 -11.16 1.49
N LEU A 642 -5.78 -10.83 1.47
CA LEU A 642 -6.85 -11.81 1.26
C LEU A 642 -6.75 -12.46 -0.13
N LEU A 643 -6.47 -11.66 -1.17
CA LEU A 643 -6.22 -12.15 -2.53
C LEU A 643 -4.98 -13.05 -2.61
N ALA A 644 -3.98 -12.83 -1.75
CA ALA A 644 -2.82 -13.69 -1.62
C ALA A 644 -3.05 -14.94 -0.73
N GLY A 645 -4.30 -15.21 -0.34
CA GLY A 645 -4.69 -16.38 0.45
C GLY A 645 -4.64 -16.19 1.97
N ALA A 646 -4.46 -14.97 2.47
CA ALA A 646 -4.62 -14.71 3.89
C ALA A 646 -6.07 -14.91 4.33
N THR A 647 -6.28 -15.45 5.53
CA THR A 647 -7.62 -15.54 6.14
C THR A 647 -7.60 -14.88 7.51
N TYR A 648 -8.71 -14.25 7.89
CA TYR A 648 -8.86 -13.68 9.23
C TYR A 648 -8.71 -14.74 10.32
N THR A 649 -9.10 -15.98 10.02
CA THR A 649 -8.93 -17.14 10.89
C THR A 649 -7.46 -17.47 11.14
N SER A 650 -6.63 -17.51 10.09
CA SER A 650 -5.18 -17.75 10.22
C SER A 650 -4.47 -16.56 10.86
N ALA A 651 -4.83 -15.32 10.51
CA ALA A 651 -4.28 -14.12 11.13
C ALA A 651 -4.58 -14.06 12.64
N LEU A 652 -5.78 -14.47 13.06
CA LEU A 652 -6.14 -14.58 14.48
C LEU A 652 -5.33 -15.68 15.20
N CYS A 653 -5.02 -16.78 14.50
CA CYS A 653 -4.13 -17.82 15.01
C CYS A 653 -2.71 -17.30 15.22
N GLU A 654 -2.17 -16.54 14.26
CA GLU A 654 -0.86 -15.88 14.40
C GLU A 654 -0.85 -14.86 15.55
N ALA A 655 -1.92 -14.08 15.72
CA ALA A 655 -2.07 -13.18 16.86
C ALA A 655 -1.98 -13.92 18.22
N ALA A 656 -2.58 -15.12 18.31
CA ALA A 656 -2.54 -15.95 19.50
C ALA A 656 -1.14 -16.54 19.75
N LYS A 657 -0.45 -17.00 18.71
CA LYS A 657 0.94 -17.51 18.82
C LYS A 657 1.92 -16.42 19.22
N ALA A 658 1.74 -15.20 18.69
CA ALA A 658 2.56 -14.04 19.00
C ALA A 658 2.18 -13.33 20.32
N VAL A 659 1.12 -13.80 20.99
CA VAL A 659 0.57 -13.21 22.24
C VAL A 659 0.27 -11.71 22.08
N GLN A 660 -0.47 -11.37 21.01
CA GLN A 660 -0.85 -10.00 20.64
C GLN A 660 -2.34 -9.74 20.91
N PRO A 661 -2.74 -9.46 22.18
CA PRO A 661 -4.15 -9.37 22.56
C PRO A 661 -4.89 -8.21 21.90
N GLU A 662 -4.20 -7.11 21.59
CA GLU A 662 -4.82 -5.92 21.01
C GLU A 662 -5.18 -6.14 19.53
N ALA A 663 -4.28 -6.73 18.72
CA ALA A 663 -4.59 -7.15 17.35
C ALA A 663 -5.78 -8.12 17.33
N ALA A 664 -5.77 -9.13 18.20
CA ALA A 664 -6.83 -10.14 18.25
C ALA A 664 -8.19 -9.55 18.63
N LYS A 665 -8.24 -8.65 19.62
CA LYS A 665 -9.48 -7.95 20.01
C LYS A 665 -10.02 -7.09 18.85
N ARG A 666 -9.15 -6.36 18.16
CA ARG A 666 -9.54 -5.50 17.02
C ARG A 666 -10.02 -6.33 15.84
N LEU A 667 -9.32 -7.41 15.50
CA LEU A 667 -9.75 -8.36 14.47
C LEU A 667 -11.13 -8.93 14.80
N LEU A 668 -11.38 -9.37 16.04
CA LEU A 668 -12.68 -9.89 16.46
C LEU A 668 -13.80 -8.84 16.48
N ARG A 669 -13.49 -7.55 16.72
CA ARG A 669 -14.47 -6.47 16.62
C ARG A 669 -15.00 -6.30 15.18
N HIS A 670 -14.10 -6.36 14.21
CA HIS A 670 -14.44 -6.20 12.79
C HIS A 670 -14.95 -7.51 12.15
N HIS A 671 -14.37 -8.66 12.51
CA HIS A 671 -14.66 -9.97 11.94
C HIS A 671 -15.00 -10.99 13.03
N ARG A 672 -16.21 -10.87 13.59
CA ARG A 672 -16.68 -11.73 14.69
C ARG A 672 -16.69 -13.22 14.36
N ALA A 673 -16.87 -13.58 13.08
CA ALA A 673 -16.91 -14.97 12.63
C ALA A 673 -15.55 -15.69 12.72
N ALA A 674 -14.43 -14.96 12.70
CA ALA A 674 -13.08 -15.53 12.73
C ALA A 674 -12.81 -16.32 14.02
N GLY A 675 -13.32 -15.86 15.16
CA GLY A 675 -13.18 -16.54 16.45
C GLY A 675 -13.83 -17.93 16.46
N PRO A 676 -15.14 -18.04 16.22
CA PRO A 676 -15.83 -19.32 16.09
C PRO A 676 -15.23 -20.23 15.01
N ASN A 677 -14.83 -19.69 13.86
CA ASN A 677 -14.20 -20.47 12.79
C ASN A 677 -12.85 -21.07 13.24
N LEU A 678 -12.02 -20.31 13.97
CA LEU A 678 -10.75 -20.80 14.51
C LEU A 678 -10.97 -21.86 15.59
N ILE A 679 -11.90 -21.63 16.52
CA ILE A 679 -12.26 -22.63 17.54
C ILE A 679 -12.73 -23.93 16.87
N ARG A 680 -13.59 -23.83 15.85
CA ARG A 680 -14.04 -24.99 15.08
C ARG A 680 -12.87 -25.77 14.47
N LYS A 681 -11.89 -25.06 13.89
CA LYS A 681 -10.68 -25.67 13.30
C LYS A 681 -9.83 -26.37 14.37
N LEU A 682 -9.66 -25.77 15.54
CA LEU A 682 -8.95 -26.38 16.67
C LEU A 682 -9.61 -27.67 17.18
N CYS A 683 -10.93 -27.83 16.98
CA CYS A 683 -11.68 -29.02 17.37
C CYS A 683 -11.57 -30.20 16.38
N GLU A 684 -11.01 -29.99 15.19
CA GLU A 684 -10.80 -31.06 14.21
C GLU A 684 -9.74 -32.07 14.67
N GLU A 685 -8.77 -31.60 15.46
CA GLU A 685 -7.69 -32.41 16.04
C GLU A 685 -7.98 -32.77 17.52
N PRO A 686 -7.37 -33.84 18.06
CA PRO A 686 -7.43 -34.13 19.48
C PRO A 686 -6.76 -33.00 20.31
N PRO A 687 -7.25 -32.73 21.53
CA PRO A 687 -6.78 -31.60 22.33
C PRO A 687 -5.31 -31.77 22.75
N ASN A 688 -4.45 -30.86 22.30
CA ASN A 688 -3.03 -30.75 22.66
C ASN A 688 -2.74 -29.43 23.40
N GLU A 689 -1.58 -29.31 24.07
CA GLU A 689 -1.23 -28.09 24.83
C GLU A 689 -1.13 -26.81 23.97
N PRO A 690 -0.57 -26.83 22.74
CA PRO A 690 -0.58 -25.66 21.85
C PRO A 690 -1.99 -25.15 21.54
N ASN A 691 -2.90 -26.04 21.12
CA ASN A 691 -4.29 -25.70 20.79
C ASN A 691 -5.06 -25.24 22.04
N ARG A 692 -4.74 -25.77 23.23
CA ARG A 692 -5.26 -25.27 24.51
C ARG A 692 -4.80 -23.84 24.79
N ALA A 693 -3.52 -23.54 24.61
CA ALA A 693 -2.99 -22.20 24.82
C ALA A 693 -3.67 -21.17 23.90
N ILE A 694 -3.83 -21.52 22.61
CA ILE A 694 -4.55 -20.70 21.64
C ILE A 694 -6.02 -20.53 22.06
N CYS A 695 -6.73 -21.60 22.40
CA CYS A 695 -8.11 -21.51 22.87
C CYS A 695 -8.27 -20.62 24.10
N ARG A 696 -7.37 -20.73 25.10
CA ARG A 696 -7.40 -19.85 26.29
C ARG A 696 -7.23 -18.39 25.91
N PHE A 697 -6.24 -18.09 25.07
CA PHE A 697 -6.02 -16.75 24.56
C PHE A 697 -7.27 -16.20 23.85
N LEU A 698 -7.92 -17.01 22.99
CA LEU A 698 -9.14 -16.62 22.30
C LEU A 698 -10.30 -16.28 23.26
N LEU A 699 -10.45 -17.06 24.33
CA LEU A 699 -11.46 -16.80 25.34
C LEU A 699 -11.17 -15.51 26.14
N ASP A 700 -9.89 -15.26 26.45
CA ASP A 700 -9.45 -14.05 27.15
C ASP A 700 -9.69 -12.78 26.31
N VAL A 701 -9.53 -12.85 24.98
CA VAL A 701 -9.81 -11.73 24.06
C VAL A 701 -11.29 -11.60 23.67
N GLY A 702 -12.16 -12.51 24.13
CA GLY A 702 -13.62 -12.41 24.00
C GLY A 702 -14.25 -13.19 22.85
N ALA A 703 -13.60 -14.23 22.31
CA ALA A 703 -14.22 -15.13 21.34
C ALA A 703 -15.37 -15.93 21.98
N ASP A 704 -16.47 -16.13 21.24
CA ASP A 704 -17.64 -16.87 21.73
C ASP A 704 -17.59 -18.36 21.32
N PRO A 705 -17.34 -19.28 22.27
CA PRO A 705 -17.37 -20.72 21.99
C PRO A 705 -18.80 -21.27 21.83
N GLN A 706 -19.84 -20.57 22.30
CA GLN A 706 -21.23 -21.06 22.23
C GLN A 706 -21.75 -21.09 20.80
N ALA A 707 -21.36 -20.12 19.97
CA ALA A 707 -21.70 -20.10 18.54
C ALA A 707 -21.25 -21.37 17.80
N VAL A 708 -20.06 -21.90 18.14
CA VAL A 708 -19.53 -23.14 17.55
C VAL A 708 -20.34 -24.35 17.99
N SER A 709 -20.62 -24.44 19.29
CA SER A 709 -21.38 -25.54 19.85
C SER A 709 -22.80 -25.60 19.29
N LYS A 710 -23.52 -24.48 19.23
CA LYS A 710 -24.86 -24.41 18.62
C LYS A 710 -24.86 -24.93 17.18
N ARG A 711 -23.87 -24.51 16.37
CA ARG A 711 -23.73 -24.99 14.98
C ARG A 711 -23.45 -26.49 14.88
N LEU A 712 -22.57 -27.02 15.74
CA LEU A 712 -22.27 -28.45 15.79
C LEU A 712 -23.45 -29.29 16.31
N MET A 713 -24.29 -28.73 17.19
CA MET A 713 -25.50 -29.38 17.71
C MET A 713 -26.61 -29.48 16.65
N VAL A 714 -26.78 -28.47 15.80
CA VAL A 714 -27.79 -28.47 14.72
C VAL A 714 -27.56 -29.64 13.74
N ALA A 715 -26.30 -30.04 13.54
CA ALA A 715 -25.91 -31.17 12.69
C ALA A 715 -25.25 -32.31 13.49
N VAL A 716 -25.74 -32.62 14.70
CA VAL A 716 -25.14 -33.65 15.58
C VAL A 716 -25.14 -35.07 14.98
N HIS A 717 -26.02 -35.30 14.00
CA HIS A 717 -26.15 -36.56 13.29
C HIS A 717 -25.04 -36.79 12.24
N GLU A 718 -24.27 -35.76 11.88
CA GLU A 718 -23.14 -35.92 10.96
C GLU A 718 -21.96 -36.68 11.61
N PRO A 719 -21.34 -37.63 10.88
CA PRO A 719 -20.21 -38.41 11.36
C PRO A 719 -18.95 -37.53 11.46
N GLY A 720 -18.82 -36.81 12.57
CA GLY A 720 -17.66 -35.95 12.86
C GLY A 720 -17.97 -34.89 13.92
N ASN A 721 -19.20 -34.40 13.97
CA ASN A 721 -19.58 -33.32 14.88
C ASN A 721 -19.61 -33.75 16.35
N ARG A 722 -19.98 -35.01 16.65
CA ARG A 722 -19.85 -35.58 18.01
C ARG A 722 -18.41 -35.62 18.51
N GLN A 723 -17.45 -35.95 17.64
CA GLN A 723 -16.04 -35.99 18.02
C GLN A 723 -15.49 -34.57 18.22
N ARG A 724 -15.86 -33.63 17.36
CA ARG A 724 -15.51 -32.21 17.50
C ARG A 724 -16.05 -31.60 18.79
N LEU A 725 -17.27 -31.94 19.19
CA LEU A 725 -17.85 -31.54 20.48
C LEU A 725 -17.04 -32.10 21.66
N LYS A 726 -16.64 -33.38 21.63
CA LYS A 726 -15.75 -33.96 22.67
C LYS A 726 -14.41 -33.26 22.74
N ASN A 727 -13.82 -32.94 21.59
CA ASN A 727 -12.55 -32.22 21.51
C ASN A 727 -12.68 -30.79 22.08
N LEU A 728 -13.77 -30.08 21.75
CA LEU A 728 -14.09 -28.76 22.31
C LEU A 728 -14.16 -28.80 23.84
N THR A 729 -14.89 -29.76 24.40
CA THR A 729 -14.96 -29.96 25.86
C THR A 729 -13.56 -30.23 26.45
N GLY A 730 -12.75 -31.07 25.80
CA GLY A 730 -11.36 -31.33 26.21
C GLY A 730 -10.41 -30.13 26.14
N LEU A 731 -10.70 -29.12 25.30
CA LEU A 731 -9.97 -27.85 25.25
C LEU A 731 -10.38 -26.89 26.39
N LEU A 732 -11.61 -27.01 26.91
CA LEU A 732 -12.20 -26.08 27.89
C LEU A 732 -12.10 -26.57 29.37
N VAL A 733 -12.03 -27.88 29.62
CA VAL A 733 -12.34 -28.50 30.94
C VAL A 733 -11.29 -28.36 32.05
N ARG A 734 -10.09 -27.79 31.81
CA ARG A 734 -9.04 -27.71 32.86
C ARG A 734 -8.78 -26.34 33.49
N ASP A 735 -9.53 -25.31 33.11
CA ASP A 735 -9.30 -23.96 33.62
C ASP A 735 -10.50 -23.48 34.49
N PRO A 736 -10.32 -23.31 35.82
CA PRO A 736 -11.43 -22.99 36.74
C PRO A 736 -12.20 -21.73 36.38
N LYS A 737 -11.59 -20.78 35.63
CA LYS A 737 -12.28 -19.59 35.10
C LYS A 737 -13.34 -19.91 34.04
N TYR A 738 -13.22 -21.03 33.35
CA TYR A 738 -14.01 -21.38 32.17
C TYR A 738 -14.92 -22.59 32.39
N VAL A 739 -14.84 -23.23 33.56
CA VAL A 739 -15.70 -24.37 33.95
C VAL A 739 -17.20 -24.01 33.91
N SER A 740 -17.59 -22.78 34.24
CA SER A 740 -18.99 -22.32 34.16
C SER A 740 -19.50 -22.10 32.72
N LYS A 741 -18.59 -21.84 31.77
CA LYS A 741 -18.90 -21.83 30.33
C LYS A 741 -18.87 -23.24 29.74
N ALA A 742 -18.11 -24.16 30.35
CA ALA A 742 -18.00 -25.56 29.93
C ALA A 742 -19.14 -26.46 30.44
N SER A 743 -19.76 -26.13 31.57
CA SER A 743 -20.88 -26.90 32.14
C SER A 743 -22.09 -26.95 31.20
N PHE A 744 -22.31 -25.93 30.37
CA PHE A 744 -23.33 -25.92 29.32
C PHE A 744 -23.08 -26.96 28.21
N PHE A 745 -21.86 -27.50 28.06
CA PHE A 745 -21.51 -28.47 27.02
C PHE A 745 -21.47 -29.92 27.51
N LEU A 746 -21.64 -30.14 28.82
CA LEU A 746 -21.63 -31.47 29.46
C LEU A 746 -23.05 -32.03 29.66
N ASP A 747 -24.05 -31.15 29.69
CA ASP A 747 -25.49 -31.48 29.62
C ASP A 747 -25.96 -31.52 28.15
#